data_AF-A0A1F3DH74-F1
#
_entry.id   AF-A0A1F3DH74-F1
#
_cell.length_a   1.000
_cell.length_b   1.000
_cell.length_c   1.000
_cell.angle_alpha   90.00
_cell.angle_beta   90.00
_cell.angle_gamma   90.00
#
_symmetry.space_group_name_H-M   'P 1'
#
loop_
_entity.id
_entity.type
_entity.pdbx_description
1 polymer ?
#
loop_
_entity_poly.entity_id
_entity_poly.type
_entity_poly.pdbx_seq_one_letter_code
_entity_poly.pdbx_strand_id
1 'polypeptide(L)'
;MKYNNNEGWHQLLNDYPLHNHYKEIHIYAYSEFMPSPKVGLSPYGDIDYLTFSDDDEFGWKISEMEEEMELKPGMNDIGKILLKQIHNLGMGLPAHHISGHANQSLINNPYWPEELSVKAGKLKNEKYVCLLPLMLSKTQDDKGRVTWTYFGSSILGPEKAFWNSFYTTPEKEIPESESLEFFTELLKKAYNNNSSLSQAGFKILPTKTNEILPEFTKPFLINDDSNFNEVKYLLTFRPFSLLPQTVKEKYFSGELALLPFPGSLVFWGMPTYEHLAKQLPLARQIPMQNLIPRHRGRGSMRVTQTGWIHEPHPDVDISKVHQHLLHDNYHRTHRWQKILRHEDELSLPTRISGIVKTLFSTELNSLGLYDKPMARNSQIWTKDFELLLDGPNASKHKFVEVERHLLEGGLFGYRFFYPPMQTGLHFVYWHRPLFGYFSDEKNEMIVENCKLNGYITAYHKDDNQYKNPIDLWPRIQQRKTHLTAINGFDSKHNHYLHQNALSILSLYEGWELFGKKPLSRCFAQRLAHLAKHKNINHWLDDLPNMAKEKETGEWMKNEIEKIIQPEENKINDNESLTFSFTASRKFEENWWNDIRYLAHGKFINKDNADCVLDEDTKKQLAHHHRDLEKLGDYLIERHRKAIKEAGIEGIAYCGELPFKWKTDFDFSEFGGWKLNQEGHTHERNILVVIPGKNRNEAVVLGDHYDTAYMADVYEKENGGNGARISANGADDNFSASTTLLLAAPIYLQLAKAGKLERDIWLIHLTGEEFPSDCMGARDFCQKTLQNSLQLHLDNENVIDLSKTEIKGVYVMDMIGHNNDKNIDVFQASPGKSAESLHLAKCAHQVNMNWNAHTHNWNQSTERAHLGRGKRVKSENEMPETAKFLSLEGNVRNHLDPHSSIFNTDGLMFSDAGIPVVLFMENYDISRTGYHDTHDTMENIDLDYGSAFASICIETVAQVASIPTEKMWKRENKINTEVLETNK
;
A
#
# COMPACT_ATOMS: atom_id res chain seq x y z
N MET A 1 20.91 0.96 -22.18
CA MET A 1 21.55 -0.35 -22.46
C MET A 1 20.58 -1.21 -23.25
N LYS A 2 21.07 -2.10 -24.13
CA LYS A 2 20.22 -3.09 -24.81
C LYS A 2 19.85 -4.17 -23.80
N TYR A 3 18.63 -4.15 -23.26
CA TYR A 3 18.09 -5.29 -22.50
C TYR A 3 17.73 -6.38 -23.52
N ASN A 4 18.71 -7.20 -23.88
CA ASN A 4 18.58 -8.22 -24.92
C ASN A 4 18.57 -9.65 -24.35
N ASN A 5 18.32 -9.80 -23.03
CA ASN A 5 18.23 -11.10 -22.37
C ASN A 5 16.78 -11.34 -21.92
N ASN A 6 16.10 -12.28 -22.56
CA ASN A 6 14.75 -12.76 -22.22
C ASN A 6 14.77 -13.70 -21.00
N GLU A 7 15.57 -13.41 -19.98
CA GLU A 7 15.78 -14.29 -18.83
C GLU A 7 15.51 -13.56 -17.51
N GLY A 8 15.10 -14.34 -16.50
CA GLY A 8 14.83 -13.83 -15.15
C GLY A 8 13.87 -12.64 -15.11
N TRP A 9 14.18 -11.62 -14.30
CA TRP A 9 13.28 -10.50 -14.03
C TRP A 9 13.06 -9.57 -15.24
N HIS A 10 13.97 -9.59 -16.23
CA HIS A 10 13.79 -8.84 -17.48
C HIS A 10 12.52 -9.26 -18.24
N GLN A 11 12.10 -10.53 -18.13
CA GLN A 11 10.86 -11.02 -18.73
C GLN A 11 9.61 -10.32 -18.18
N LEU A 12 9.67 -9.82 -16.94
CA LEU A 12 8.57 -9.06 -16.34
C LEU A 12 8.33 -7.72 -17.03
N LEU A 13 9.29 -7.26 -17.84
CA LEU A 13 9.26 -6.01 -18.59
C LEU A 13 8.80 -6.16 -20.03
N ASN A 14 8.55 -7.38 -20.53
CA ASN A 14 8.26 -7.62 -21.95
C ASN A 14 7.06 -6.82 -22.48
N ASP A 15 6.09 -6.52 -21.61
CA ASP A 15 4.88 -5.76 -21.95
C ASP A 15 5.03 -4.25 -21.68
N TYR A 16 6.19 -3.80 -21.20
CA TYR A 16 6.45 -2.40 -20.84
C TYR A 16 7.07 -1.60 -22.03
N PRO A 17 6.73 -0.31 -22.22
CA PRO A 17 5.74 0.45 -21.47
C PRO A 17 4.32 0.00 -21.84
N LEU A 18 3.52 -0.21 -20.81
CA LEU A 18 2.25 -0.92 -20.87
C LEU A 18 1.11 -0.14 -21.56
N HIS A 19 1.38 0.98 -22.26
CA HIS A 19 0.36 1.87 -22.83
C HIS A 19 -0.69 1.13 -23.70
N ASN A 20 -0.27 0.10 -24.44
CA ASN A 20 -1.19 -0.69 -25.27
C ASN A 20 -2.06 -1.65 -24.45
N HIS A 21 -1.55 -2.16 -23.32
CA HIS A 21 -2.31 -2.97 -22.36
C HIS A 21 -3.11 -2.09 -21.38
N TYR A 22 -2.78 -0.80 -21.26
CA TYR A 22 -3.44 0.16 -20.38
C TYR A 22 -4.79 0.67 -20.88
N LYS A 23 -5.14 0.46 -22.16
CA LYS A 23 -6.47 0.85 -22.70
C LYS A 23 -7.65 0.23 -21.93
N GLU A 24 -7.42 -0.87 -21.21
CA GLU A 24 -8.42 -1.58 -20.40
C GLU A 24 -8.25 -1.37 -18.89
N ILE A 25 -7.23 -0.62 -18.44
CA ILE A 25 -6.97 -0.44 -17.01
C ILE A 25 -8.01 0.51 -16.42
N HIS A 26 -8.68 0.00 -15.39
CA HIS A 26 -9.50 0.79 -14.51
C HIS A 26 -8.78 0.96 -13.17
N ILE A 27 -8.54 2.20 -12.76
CA ILE A 27 -8.08 2.48 -11.39
C ILE A 27 -9.33 2.51 -10.51
N TYR A 28 -9.50 1.47 -9.71
CA TYR A 28 -10.66 1.30 -8.83
C TYR A 28 -10.57 2.19 -7.59
N ALA A 29 -11.72 2.50 -6.99
CA ALA A 29 -11.77 3.06 -5.65
C ALA A 29 -11.18 2.08 -4.64
N TYR A 30 -10.23 2.51 -3.82
CA TYR A 30 -9.54 1.64 -2.87
C TYR A 30 -10.49 1.16 -1.77
N SER A 31 -11.53 1.94 -1.49
CA SER A 31 -12.66 1.57 -0.66
C SER A 31 -13.54 0.44 -1.25
N GLU A 32 -13.64 0.30 -2.58
CA GLU A 32 -14.44 -0.77 -3.25
C GLU A 32 -13.58 -1.99 -3.60
N PHE A 33 -12.34 -1.73 -4.03
CA PHE A 33 -11.37 -2.73 -4.41
C PHE A 33 -9.98 -2.25 -4.05
N MET A 34 -9.37 -2.95 -3.10
CA MET A 34 -7.96 -2.79 -2.80
C MET A 34 -7.13 -3.55 -3.86
N PRO A 35 -6.41 -2.85 -4.76
CA PRO A 35 -5.72 -3.51 -5.87
C PRO A 35 -4.39 -4.13 -5.44
N SER A 36 -3.73 -4.78 -6.40
CA SER A 36 -2.36 -5.27 -6.25
C SER A 36 -1.39 -4.10 -6.03
N PRO A 37 -0.53 -4.10 -4.99
CA PRO A 37 0.55 -3.12 -4.91
C PRO A 37 1.53 -3.35 -6.07
N LYS A 38 1.93 -2.26 -6.72
CA LYS A 38 2.92 -2.29 -7.81
C LYS A 38 4.33 -2.24 -7.21
N VAL A 39 5.14 -3.25 -7.48
CA VAL A 39 6.49 -3.43 -6.90
C VAL A 39 7.50 -3.64 -8.02
N GLY A 40 8.69 -3.05 -7.90
CA GLY A 40 9.77 -3.19 -8.88
C GLY A 40 9.55 -2.42 -10.20
N LEU A 41 8.31 -2.14 -10.57
CA LEU A 41 7.94 -1.39 -11.77
C LEU A 41 6.64 -0.63 -11.53
N SER A 42 6.68 0.70 -11.69
CA SER A 42 5.48 1.53 -11.61
C SER A 42 4.85 1.72 -13.00
N PRO A 43 3.52 1.95 -13.10
CA PRO A 43 2.83 2.16 -14.38
C PRO A 43 3.38 3.30 -15.25
N TYR A 44 3.68 4.45 -14.62
CA TYR A 44 4.14 5.68 -15.28
C TYR A 44 5.64 5.96 -15.13
N GLY A 45 6.25 5.43 -14.06
CA GLY A 45 7.65 5.65 -13.72
C GLY A 45 8.56 4.53 -14.23
N ASP A 46 9.81 4.58 -13.80
CA ASP A 46 10.87 3.65 -14.23
C ASP A 46 10.93 2.38 -13.35
N ILE A 47 11.90 1.52 -13.66
CA ILE A 47 12.28 0.34 -12.88
C ILE A 47 12.80 0.78 -11.50
N ASP A 48 12.32 0.12 -10.45
CA ASP A 48 12.80 0.28 -9.09
C ASP A 48 13.97 -0.69 -8.79
N TYR A 49 15.18 -0.14 -8.77
CA TYR A 49 16.43 -0.87 -8.50
C TYR A 49 16.65 -1.20 -7.01
N LEU A 50 15.73 -0.80 -6.12
CA LEU A 50 15.68 -1.35 -4.77
C LEU A 50 15.17 -2.80 -4.78
N THR A 51 14.38 -3.17 -5.79
CA THR A 51 13.88 -4.54 -5.98
C THR A 51 14.81 -5.37 -6.87
N PHE A 52 15.25 -4.81 -8.01
CA PHE A 52 16.04 -5.53 -9.02
C PHE A 52 17.53 -5.13 -9.05
N SER A 53 18.36 -5.93 -9.70
CA SER A 53 19.77 -5.64 -9.95
C SER A 53 20.14 -6.06 -11.37
N ASP A 54 20.79 -5.18 -12.12
CA ASP A 54 21.27 -5.49 -13.48
C ASP A 54 22.32 -6.62 -13.47
N ASP A 55 23.08 -6.74 -12.38
CA ASP A 55 24.11 -7.78 -12.20
C ASP A 55 23.55 -9.13 -11.69
N ASP A 56 22.23 -9.26 -11.45
CA ASP A 56 21.60 -10.48 -10.94
C ASP A 56 20.22 -10.68 -11.57
N GLU A 57 20.21 -11.29 -12.76
CA GLU A 57 19.00 -11.49 -13.59
C GLU A 57 17.90 -12.30 -12.89
N PHE A 58 18.25 -13.18 -11.95
CA PHE A 58 17.30 -14.05 -11.25
C PHE A 58 17.02 -13.61 -9.80
N GLY A 59 17.67 -12.54 -9.34
CA GLY A 59 17.58 -12.06 -7.96
C GLY A 59 16.39 -11.15 -7.71
N TRP A 60 15.70 -11.37 -6.59
CA TRP A 60 14.69 -10.47 -6.04
C TRP A 60 15.14 -9.98 -4.67
N LYS A 61 15.46 -8.69 -4.51
CA LYS A 61 15.93 -8.14 -3.24
C LYS A 61 14.81 -8.12 -2.19
N ILE A 62 15.14 -8.58 -0.98
CA ILE A 62 14.30 -8.44 0.22
C ILE A 62 15.09 -7.62 1.22
N SER A 63 14.56 -6.47 1.64
CA SER A 63 15.26 -5.57 2.55
C SER A 63 15.40 -6.16 3.96
N GLU A 64 16.36 -5.64 4.70
CA GLU A 64 16.58 -5.98 6.11
C GLU A 64 15.36 -5.66 6.97
N MET A 65 14.65 -4.57 6.66
CA MET A 65 13.44 -4.16 7.35
C MET A 65 12.33 -5.19 7.17
N GLU A 66 12.08 -5.62 5.93
CA GLU A 66 11.08 -6.65 5.66
C GLU A 66 11.41 -7.96 6.37
N GLU A 67 12.68 -8.38 6.34
CA GLU A 67 13.10 -9.64 6.95
C GLU A 67 13.02 -9.62 8.49
N GLU A 68 13.63 -8.62 9.13
CA GLU A 68 13.77 -8.58 10.60
C GLU A 68 12.50 -8.08 11.31
N MET A 69 11.75 -7.15 10.71
CA MET A 69 10.60 -6.51 11.37
C MET A 69 9.24 -7.14 11.00
N GLU A 70 9.12 -7.81 9.84
CA GLU A 70 7.85 -8.41 9.38
C GLU A 70 7.94 -9.93 9.24
N LEU A 71 8.87 -10.42 8.41
CA LEU A 71 8.88 -11.81 7.98
C LEU A 71 9.34 -12.77 9.07
N LYS A 72 10.49 -12.55 9.72
CA LYS A 72 10.96 -13.43 10.80
C LYS A 72 9.98 -13.53 11.96
N PRO A 73 9.45 -12.41 12.53
CA PRO A 73 8.40 -12.47 13.53
C PRO A 73 7.17 -13.22 13.01
N GLY A 74 6.71 -12.89 11.80
CA GLY A 74 5.53 -13.51 11.20
C GLY A 74 5.66 -15.01 10.96
N MET A 75 6.81 -15.47 10.47
CA MET A 75 7.07 -16.90 10.25
C MET A 75 7.03 -17.67 11.58
N ASN A 76 7.57 -17.07 12.65
CA ASN A 76 7.54 -17.66 13.98
C ASN A 76 6.11 -17.72 14.56
N ASP A 77 5.35 -16.65 14.46
CA ASP A 77 3.98 -16.57 14.98
C ASP A 77 3.04 -17.54 14.24
N ILE A 78 3.05 -17.49 12.91
CA ILE A 78 2.28 -18.39 12.05
C ILE A 78 2.73 -19.83 12.27
N GLY A 79 4.05 -20.07 12.31
CA GLY A 79 4.61 -21.40 12.49
C GLY A 79 4.16 -22.07 13.78
N LYS A 80 4.16 -21.35 14.91
CA LYS A 80 3.71 -21.91 16.20
C LYS A 80 2.26 -22.39 16.14
N ILE A 81 1.37 -21.63 15.50
CA ILE A 81 -0.04 -21.99 15.37
C ILE A 81 -0.21 -23.18 14.42
N LEU A 82 0.41 -23.13 13.23
CA LEU A 82 0.36 -24.22 12.24
C LEU A 82 0.85 -25.54 12.83
N LEU A 83 2.06 -25.53 13.39
CA LEU A 83 2.70 -26.72 13.92
C LEU A 83 1.90 -27.33 15.08
N LYS A 84 1.29 -26.49 15.93
CA LYS A 84 0.41 -26.97 17.01
C LYS A 84 -0.82 -27.70 16.47
N GLN A 85 -1.46 -27.20 15.40
CA GLN A 85 -2.62 -27.87 14.81
C GLN A 85 -2.24 -29.21 14.14
N ILE A 86 -1.08 -29.24 13.45
CA ILE A 86 -0.56 -30.47 12.84
C ILE A 86 -0.19 -31.49 13.92
N HIS A 87 0.44 -31.05 15.02
CA HIS A 87 0.76 -31.90 16.16
C HIS A 87 -0.50 -32.46 16.82
N ASN A 88 -1.55 -31.65 17.01
CA ASN A 88 -2.84 -32.12 17.51
C ASN A 88 -3.43 -33.22 16.62
N LEU A 89 -3.43 -33.03 15.29
CA LEU A 89 -3.87 -34.06 14.34
C LEU A 89 -3.07 -35.36 14.53
N GLY A 90 -1.74 -35.26 14.61
CA GLY A 90 -0.86 -36.41 14.79
C GLY A 90 -1.04 -37.14 16.13
N MET A 91 -1.41 -36.41 17.18
CA MET A 91 -1.73 -36.96 18.50
C MET A 91 -3.15 -37.54 18.60
N GLY A 92 -3.97 -37.39 17.56
CA GLY A 92 -5.39 -37.78 17.59
C GLY A 92 -6.25 -36.83 18.44
N LEU A 93 -5.74 -35.63 18.73
CA LEU A 93 -6.47 -34.57 19.41
C LEU A 93 -7.37 -33.81 18.41
N PRO A 94 -8.40 -33.09 18.88
CA PRO A 94 -9.26 -32.31 18.01
C PRO A 94 -8.47 -31.29 17.16
N ALA A 95 -8.63 -31.36 15.85
CA ALA A 95 -8.02 -30.48 14.86
C ALA A 95 -9.07 -30.00 13.84
N HIS A 96 -10.15 -29.37 14.33
CA HIS A 96 -11.35 -29.06 13.56
C HIS A 96 -11.10 -28.20 12.31
N HIS A 97 -10.13 -27.28 12.35
CA HIS A 97 -9.74 -26.46 11.20
C HIS A 97 -9.08 -27.27 10.07
N ILE A 98 -8.44 -28.40 10.40
CA ILE A 98 -7.90 -29.34 9.41
C ILE A 98 -9.00 -30.30 8.93
N SER A 99 -9.79 -30.86 9.85
CA SER A 99 -10.80 -31.86 9.50
C SER A 99 -11.98 -31.27 8.71
N GLY A 100 -12.26 -29.97 8.90
CA GLY A 100 -13.43 -29.31 8.32
C GLY A 100 -14.73 -29.75 8.98
N HIS A 101 -15.86 -29.20 8.52
CA HIS A 101 -17.17 -29.63 9.01
C HIS A 101 -17.45 -31.08 8.60
N ALA A 102 -18.00 -31.88 9.52
CA ALA A 102 -18.24 -33.32 9.33
C ALA A 102 -17.02 -34.14 8.86
N ASN A 103 -15.79 -33.71 9.14
CA ASN A 103 -14.53 -34.36 8.74
C ASN A 103 -14.28 -34.48 7.22
N GLN A 104 -15.08 -33.80 6.40
CA GLN A 104 -15.05 -33.97 4.94
C GLN A 104 -13.71 -33.65 4.27
N SER A 105 -12.87 -32.80 4.89
CA SER A 105 -11.56 -32.44 4.33
C SER A 105 -10.53 -33.56 4.42
N LEU A 106 -10.75 -34.56 5.30
CA LEU A 106 -9.84 -35.70 5.50
C LEU A 106 -10.34 -37.00 4.87
N ILE A 107 -11.64 -37.08 4.52
CA ILE A 107 -12.20 -38.25 3.85
C ILE A 107 -11.49 -38.43 2.50
N ASN A 108 -11.00 -39.65 2.23
CA ASN A 108 -10.25 -39.99 1.03
C ASN A 108 -8.98 -39.15 0.78
N ASN A 109 -8.42 -38.53 1.82
CA ASN A 109 -7.16 -37.81 1.70
C ASN A 109 -5.98 -38.80 1.61
N PRO A 110 -5.19 -38.82 0.52
CA PRO A 110 -4.18 -39.85 0.31
C PRO A 110 -2.95 -39.67 1.21
N TYR A 111 -2.76 -38.52 1.86
CA TYR A 111 -1.71 -38.27 2.85
C TYR A 111 -2.13 -38.67 4.28
N TRP A 112 -3.43 -38.77 4.55
CA TRP A 112 -3.97 -39.18 5.85
C TRP A 112 -4.99 -40.32 5.73
N PRO A 113 -4.60 -41.47 5.14
CA PRO A 113 -5.51 -42.60 4.98
C PRO A 113 -5.88 -43.21 6.34
N GLU A 114 -6.95 -44.02 6.35
CA GLU A 114 -7.46 -44.66 7.57
C GLU A 114 -6.39 -45.48 8.31
N GLU A 115 -5.54 -46.20 7.57
CA GLU A 115 -4.43 -47.00 8.14
C GLU A 115 -3.44 -46.16 8.98
N LEU A 116 -3.26 -44.88 8.63
CA LEU A 116 -2.44 -43.93 9.38
C LEU A 116 -3.25 -43.26 10.49
N SER A 117 -4.48 -42.83 10.21
CA SER A 117 -5.28 -42.06 11.17
C SER A 117 -5.61 -42.87 12.43
N VAL A 118 -5.84 -44.19 12.33
CA VAL A 118 -6.08 -45.07 13.50
C VAL A 118 -4.84 -45.24 14.40
N LYS A 119 -3.66 -44.84 13.91
CA LYS A 119 -2.37 -44.83 14.63
C LYS A 119 -2.04 -43.47 15.26
N ALA A 120 -2.85 -42.44 15.04
CA ALA A 120 -2.66 -41.14 15.68
C ALA A 120 -2.56 -41.28 17.21
N GLY A 121 -1.60 -40.58 17.82
CA GLY A 121 -1.26 -40.68 19.24
C GLY A 121 -0.55 -41.97 19.67
N LYS A 122 -0.29 -42.93 18.77
CA LYS A 122 0.35 -44.22 19.06
C LYS A 122 1.78 -44.34 18.52
N LEU A 123 2.25 -43.35 17.75
CA LEU A 123 3.58 -43.31 17.14
C LEU A 123 4.60 -42.73 18.12
N LYS A 124 5.14 -43.57 19.02
CA LYS A 124 5.98 -43.14 20.15
C LYS A 124 7.28 -42.40 19.77
N ASN A 125 7.81 -42.66 18.57
CA ASN A 125 9.08 -42.09 18.10
C ASN A 125 8.87 -40.88 17.15
N GLU A 126 7.62 -40.48 16.90
CA GLU A 126 7.32 -39.39 15.98
C GLU A 126 7.74 -38.04 16.58
N LYS A 127 8.42 -37.23 15.77
CA LYS A 127 8.86 -35.87 16.11
C LYS A 127 8.07 -34.80 15.39
N TYR A 128 7.06 -35.19 14.61
CA TYR A 128 6.15 -34.28 13.91
C TYR A 128 6.91 -33.26 13.07
N VAL A 129 8.00 -33.69 12.43
CA VAL A 129 8.84 -32.83 11.58
C VAL A 129 8.00 -32.31 10.42
N CYS A 130 7.94 -31.00 10.25
CA CYS A 130 7.16 -30.34 9.21
C CYS A 130 8.11 -29.58 8.27
N LEU A 131 7.93 -29.80 6.96
CA LEU A 131 8.61 -29.09 5.88
C LEU A 131 7.51 -28.46 5.01
N LEU A 132 7.14 -27.21 5.30
CA LEU A 132 5.93 -26.58 4.76
C LEU A 132 6.28 -25.39 3.87
N PRO A 133 6.21 -25.50 2.52
CA PRO A 133 6.33 -24.33 1.66
C PRO A 133 5.08 -23.44 1.78
N LEU A 134 5.26 -22.29 2.42
CA LEU A 134 4.23 -21.25 2.55
C LEU A 134 4.22 -20.37 1.31
N MET A 135 3.05 -19.87 0.93
CA MET A 135 2.88 -18.91 -0.17
C MET A 135 2.65 -17.51 0.41
N LEU A 136 3.57 -16.60 0.10
CA LEU A 136 3.59 -15.23 0.59
C LEU A 136 3.55 -14.24 -0.58
N SER A 137 2.99 -13.07 -0.36
CA SER A 137 3.13 -11.93 -1.28
C SER A 137 2.84 -10.62 -0.53
N LYS A 138 3.44 -9.51 -0.97
CA LYS A 138 2.98 -8.19 -0.50
C LYS A 138 1.57 -7.90 -0.98
N THR A 139 0.86 -7.10 -0.21
CA THR A 139 -0.52 -6.68 -0.47
C THR A 139 -0.76 -5.33 0.20
N GLN A 140 -1.73 -4.57 -0.30
CA GLN A 140 -2.09 -3.26 0.26
C GLN A 140 -3.36 -3.34 1.12
N ASP A 141 -3.53 -2.39 2.03
CA ASP A 141 -4.78 -2.14 2.75
C ASP A 141 -5.29 -0.70 2.55
N ASP A 142 -6.47 -0.43 3.13
CA ASP A 142 -7.21 0.82 3.07
C ASP A 142 -6.51 2.02 3.73
N LYS A 143 -5.35 1.81 4.36
CA LYS A 143 -4.49 2.86 4.92
C LYS A 143 -3.20 3.05 4.10
N GLY A 144 -3.15 2.48 2.89
CA GLY A 144 -1.97 2.52 2.03
C GLY A 144 -0.74 1.81 2.62
N ARG A 145 -0.92 0.88 3.57
CA ARG A 145 0.19 0.05 4.07
C ARG A 145 0.39 -1.11 3.12
N VAL A 146 1.64 -1.34 2.72
CA VAL A 146 2.03 -2.49 1.92
C VAL A 146 2.84 -3.43 2.81
N THR A 147 2.27 -4.60 3.12
CA THR A 147 2.87 -5.58 4.04
C THR A 147 2.88 -6.97 3.43
N TRP A 148 3.81 -7.83 3.90
CA TRP A 148 3.81 -9.23 3.53
C TRP A 148 2.57 -9.95 4.08
N THR A 149 1.82 -10.61 3.20
CA THR A 149 0.64 -11.42 3.53
C THR A 149 0.94 -12.90 3.35
N TYR A 150 0.52 -13.69 4.33
CA TYR A 150 0.46 -15.14 4.26
C TYR A 150 -0.85 -15.59 3.57
N PHE A 151 -0.72 -16.27 2.44
CA PHE A 151 -1.87 -16.77 1.67
C PHE A 151 -2.25 -18.21 2.02
N GLY A 152 -1.33 -19.02 2.55
CA GLY A 152 -1.55 -20.45 2.77
C GLY A 152 -0.44 -21.31 2.19
N SER A 153 -0.81 -22.51 1.71
CA SER A 153 0.13 -23.50 1.16
C SER A 153 0.58 -23.13 -0.25
N SER A 154 1.82 -23.48 -0.59
CA SER A 154 2.31 -23.37 -1.97
C SER A 154 1.44 -24.19 -2.93
N ILE A 155 1.00 -23.55 -4.00
CA ILE A 155 0.25 -24.18 -5.09
C ILE A 155 1.11 -25.11 -5.95
N LEU A 156 2.44 -25.05 -5.81
CA LEU A 156 3.38 -25.92 -6.52
C LEU A 156 3.44 -27.34 -5.92
N GLY A 157 2.77 -27.56 -4.80
CA GLY A 157 2.90 -28.78 -4.01
C GLY A 157 4.06 -28.71 -3.01
N PRO A 158 4.18 -29.70 -2.13
CA PRO A 158 5.16 -29.67 -1.05
C PRO A 158 6.59 -29.95 -1.54
N GLU A 159 6.75 -30.82 -2.55
CA GLU A 159 8.06 -31.28 -3.03
C GLU A 159 8.77 -30.27 -3.93
N LYS A 160 8.10 -29.83 -5.01
CA LYS A 160 8.70 -28.92 -6.00
C LYS A 160 9.20 -27.62 -5.35
N ALA A 161 8.37 -27.00 -4.51
CA ALA A 161 8.75 -25.76 -3.82
C ALA A 161 9.91 -25.98 -2.83
N PHE A 162 9.94 -27.13 -2.15
CA PHE A 162 11.03 -27.49 -1.25
C PHE A 162 12.36 -27.63 -2.01
N TRP A 163 12.40 -28.42 -3.10
CA TRP A 163 13.63 -28.63 -3.86
C TRP A 163 14.14 -27.37 -4.56
N ASN A 164 13.25 -26.51 -5.07
CA ASN A 164 13.64 -25.23 -5.65
C ASN A 164 14.34 -24.28 -4.65
N SER A 165 14.18 -24.50 -3.35
CA SER A 165 14.82 -23.72 -2.30
C SER A 165 16.34 -23.96 -2.18
N PHE A 166 16.85 -25.01 -2.83
CA PHE A 166 18.29 -25.35 -2.88
C PHE A 166 19.00 -24.74 -4.09
N TYR A 167 18.37 -23.82 -4.80
CA TYR A 167 18.92 -23.11 -5.94
C TYR A 167 19.02 -21.61 -5.69
N THR A 168 19.88 -20.95 -6.46
CA THR A 168 20.03 -19.48 -6.49
C THR A 168 19.65 -18.88 -7.84
N THR A 169 19.68 -19.72 -8.89
CA THR A 169 19.25 -19.49 -10.28
C THR A 169 18.83 -20.85 -10.87
N PRO A 170 18.20 -20.94 -12.06
CA PRO A 170 17.72 -22.20 -12.61
C PRO A 170 18.77 -23.32 -12.71
N GLU A 171 20.05 -22.98 -12.95
CA GLU A 171 21.13 -23.96 -13.15
C GLU A 171 22.17 -23.97 -12.03
N LYS A 172 21.97 -23.17 -10.96
CA LYS A 172 22.97 -23.00 -9.90
C LYS A 172 22.40 -23.32 -8.52
N GLU A 173 22.87 -24.41 -7.95
CA GLU A 173 22.58 -24.82 -6.58
C GLU A 173 23.26 -23.91 -5.54
N ILE A 174 22.72 -23.90 -4.33
CA ILE A 174 23.45 -23.43 -3.13
C ILE A 174 24.64 -24.36 -2.86
N PRO A 175 25.65 -23.94 -2.08
CA PRO A 175 26.78 -24.81 -1.75
C PRO A 175 26.33 -26.16 -1.16
N GLU A 176 26.91 -27.26 -1.64
CA GLU A 176 26.60 -28.63 -1.16
C GLU A 176 26.73 -28.73 0.37
N SER A 177 27.73 -28.07 0.96
CA SER A 177 27.93 -28.04 2.40
C SER A 177 26.73 -27.47 3.15
N GLU A 178 26.10 -26.41 2.63
CA GLU A 178 24.91 -25.81 3.24
C GLU A 178 23.69 -26.73 3.11
N SER A 179 23.58 -27.41 1.96
CA SER A 179 22.52 -28.41 1.71
C SER A 179 22.60 -29.59 2.68
N LEU A 180 23.81 -30.14 2.89
CA LEU A 180 24.04 -31.25 3.82
C LEU A 180 23.91 -30.80 5.28
N GLU A 181 24.37 -29.57 5.60
CA GLU A 181 24.24 -28.98 6.95
C GLU A 181 22.77 -28.84 7.33
N PHE A 182 21.90 -28.41 6.40
CA PHE A 182 20.46 -28.29 6.65
C PHE A 182 19.85 -29.59 7.21
N PHE A 183 20.07 -30.72 6.55
CA PHE A 183 19.54 -32.01 7.00
C PHE A 183 20.26 -32.54 8.24
N THR A 184 21.57 -32.33 8.36
CA THR A 184 22.33 -32.78 9.53
C THR A 184 21.87 -32.05 10.78
N GLU A 185 21.66 -30.73 10.71
CA GLU A 185 21.10 -29.94 11.80
C GLU A 185 19.65 -30.32 12.11
N LEU A 186 18.82 -30.64 11.10
CA LEU A 186 17.47 -31.16 11.32
C LEU A 186 17.50 -32.46 12.14
N LEU A 187 18.31 -33.44 11.74
CA LEU A 187 18.41 -34.73 12.44
C LEU A 187 18.99 -34.58 13.85
N LYS A 188 19.96 -33.69 14.03
CA LYS A 188 20.54 -33.35 15.32
C LYS A 188 19.51 -32.71 16.25
N LYS A 189 18.77 -31.72 15.76
CA LYS A 189 17.81 -30.96 16.58
C LYS A 189 16.54 -31.75 16.92
N ALA A 190 15.98 -32.47 15.95
CA ALA A 190 14.74 -33.21 16.15
C ALA A 190 14.95 -34.61 16.76
N TYR A 191 16.05 -35.29 16.41
CA TYR A 191 16.29 -36.69 16.79
C TYR A 191 17.59 -36.92 17.59
N ASN A 192 18.33 -35.87 17.95
CA ASN A 192 19.61 -35.97 18.65
C ASN A 192 20.65 -36.86 17.94
N ASN A 193 20.64 -36.88 16.60
CA ASN A 193 21.58 -37.65 15.79
C ASN A 193 22.68 -36.75 15.20
N ASN A 194 23.91 -36.95 15.66
CA ASN A 194 25.09 -36.18 15.24
C ASN A 194 25.95 -36.87 14.16
N SER A 195 25.46 -37.97 13.58
CA SER A 195 26.18 -38.71 12.54
C SER A 195 26.07 -38.02 11.19
N SER A 196 26.95 -38.34 10.24
CA SER A 196 26.74 -37.92 8.84
C SER A 196 25.46 -38.54 8.27
N LEU A 197 24.84 -37.92 7.26
CA LEU A 197 23.58 -38.41 6.67
C LEU A 197 23.64 -39.88 6.26
N SER A 198 24.73 -40.30 5.61
CA SER A 198 24.93 -41.70 5.21
C SER A 198 25.01 -42.64 6.42
N GLN A 199 25.74 -42.27 7.48
CA GLN A 199 25.85 -43.06 8.71
C GLN A 199 24.55 -43.09 9.51
N ALA A 200 23.76 -42.01 9.43
CA ALA A 200 22.46 -41.90 10.07
C ALA A 200 21.40 -42.80 9.40
N GLY A 201 21.65 -43.34 8.21
CA GLY A 201 20.66 -44.09 7.44
C GLY A 201 19.63 -43.20 6.78
N PHE A 202 20.02 -41.98 6.37
CA PHE A 202 19.16 -41.04 5.64
C PHE A 202 19.08 -41.40 4.16
N LYS A 203 17.86 -41.45 3.62
CA LYS A 203 17.57 -41.68 2.19
C LYS A 203 16.43 -40.79 1.70
N ILE A 204 16.34 -40.65 0.38
CA ILE A 204 15.35 -39.82 -0.32
C ILE A 204 14.55 -40.72 -1.27
N LEU A 205 13.22 -40.72 -1.12
CA LEU A 205 12.30 -41.35 -2.06
C LEU A 205 11.44 -40.25 -2.71
N PRO A 206 11.78 -39.81 -3.94
CA PRO A 206 11.10 -38.70 -4.60
C PRO A 206 9.68 -39.08 -5.03
N THR A 207 8.76 -38.12 -5.14
CA THR A 207 7.39 -38.42 -5.59
C THR A 207 7.34 -38.95 -7.01
N LYS A 208 8.21 -38.45 -7.90
CA LYS A 208 8.34 -38.95 -9.27
C LYS A 208 9.77 -39.41 -9.55
N THR A 209 9.92 -40.47 -10.33
CA THR A 209 11.23 -41.03 -10.70
C THR A 209 12.07 -40.12 -11.60
N ASN A 210 11.45 -39.18 -12.32
CA ASN A 210 12.11 -38.24 -13.23
C ASN A 210 12.11 -36.80 -12.71
N GLU A 211 12.00 -36.61 -11.39
CA GLU A 211 12.05 -35.27 -10.79
C GLU A 211 13.49 -34.71 -10.85
N ILE A 212 13.63 -33.43 -11.22
CA ILE A 212 14.93 -32.76 -11.26
C ILE A 212 15.27 -32.37 -9.82
N LEU A 213 16.23 -33.09 -9.23
CA LEU A 213 16.67 -32.89 -7.84
C LEU A 213 18.08 -32.30 -7.82
N PRO A 214 18.44 -31.54 -6.78
CA PRO A 214 19.81 -31.06 -6.60
C PRO A 214 20.84 -32.21 -6.61
N GLU A 215 22.03 -31.94 -7.13
CA GLU A 215 23.11 -32.90 -7.33
C GLU A 215 23.50 -33.63 -6.03
N PHE A 216 23.52 -32.92 -4.90
CA PHE A 216 23.86 -33.49 -3.59
C PHE A 216 22.92 -34.62 -3.16
N THR A 217 21.71 -34.72 -3.75
CA THR A 217 20.73 -35.74 -3.41
C THR A 217 21.10 -37.13 -3.93
N LYS A 218 21.89 -37.21 -5.02
CA LYS A 218 22.17 -38.47 -5.75
C LYS A 218 22.66 -39.63 -4.86
N PRO A 219 23.56 -39.44 -3.87
CA PRO A 219 24.00 -40.53 -2.99
C PRO A 219 22.91 -41.11 -2.08
N PHE A 220 21.80 -40.38 -1.92
CA PHE A 220 20.72 -40.71 -1.00
C PHE A 220 19.46 -41.25 -1.70
N LEU A 221 19.40 -41.20 -3.03
CA LEU A 221 18.23 -41.65 -3.79
C LEU A 221 18.01 -43.16 -3.67
N ILE A 222 16.74 -43.52 -3.48
CA ILE A 222 16.24 -44.90 -3.54
C ILE A 222 14.95 -44.95 -4.36
N ASN A 223 14.54 -46.16 -4.72
CA ASN A 223 13.29 -46.44 -5.46
C ASN A 223 12.43 -47.47 -4.71
N ASP A 224 11.27 -47.80 -5.28
CA ASP A 224 10.30 -48.69 -4.63
C ASP A 224 10.81 -50.13 -4.43
N ASP A 225 11.77 -50.55 -5.26
CA ASP A 225 12.40 -51.89 -5.22
C ASP A 225 13.67 -51.93 -4.35
N SER A 226 14.05 -50.81 -3.73
CA SER A 226 15.26 -50.70 -2.91
C SER A 226 15.12 -51.43 -1.57
N ASN A 227 16.26 -51.81 -0.97
CA ASN A 227 16.26 -52.41 0.37
C ASN A 227 16.15 -51.32 1.46
N PHE A 228 15.06 -51.36 2.23
CA PHE A 228 14.76 -50.39 3.31
C PHE A 228 15.31 -50.80 4.69
N ASN A 229 16.05 -51.89 4.82
CA ASN A 229 16.49 -52.40 6.13
C ASN A 229 17.41 -51.45 6.90
N GLU A 230 18.29 -50.73 6.19
CA GLU A 230 19.26 -49.80 6.78
C GLU A 230 18.76 -48.35 6.83
N VAL A 231 17.52 -48.10 6.35
CA VAL A 231 16.94 -46.76 6.28
C VAL A 231 16.28 -46.42 7.61
N LYS A 232 16.78 -45.37 8.29
CA LYS A 232 16.21 -44.85 9.54
C LYS A 232 15.44 -43.55 9.35
N TYR A 233 15.83 -42.75 8.36
CA TYR A 233 15.20 -41.48 8.03
C TYR A 233 14.92 -41.45 6.54
N LEU A 234 13.65 -41.33 6.17
CA LEU A 234 13.23 -41.29 4.77
C LEU A 234 12.60 -39.94 4.46
N LEU A 235 13.28 -39.14 3.63
CA LEU A 235 12.70 -37.93 3.07
C LEU A 235 11.79 -38.30 1.90
N THR A 236 10.50 -38.04 2.03
CA THR A 236 9.53 -38.26 0.95
C THR A 236 8.32 -37.37 1.12
N PHE A 237 7.85 -36.82 0.00
CA PHE A 237 6.61 -36.04 -0.09
C PHE A 237 5.48 -36.84 -0.72
N ARG A 238 5.65 -38.15 -0.93
CA ARG A 238 4.60 -39.00 -1.48
C ARG A 238 3.41 -39.07 -0.53
N PRO A 239 2.18 -39.17 -1.07
CA PRO A 239 1.03 -39.53 -0.25
C PRO A 239 1.29 -40.83 0.50
N PHE A 240 0.99 -40.87 1.81
CA PHE A 240 1.24 -42.03 2.66
C PHE A 240 0.64 -43.31 2.07
N SER A 241 -0.57 -43.21 1.53
CA SER A 241 -1.27 -44.33 0.88
C SER A 241 -0.48 -44.99 -0.26
N LEU A 242 0.42 -44.25 -0.92
CA LEU A 242 1.23 -44.68 -2.06
C LEU A 242 2.65 -45.14 -1.67
N LEU A 243 3.01 -45.12 -0.39
CA LEU A 243 4.32 -45.61 0.06
C LEU A 243 4.44 -47.14 -0.06
N PRO A 244 5.64 -47.69 -0.29
CA PRO A 244 5.86 -49.13 -0.23
C PRO A 244 5.42 -49.73 1.10
N GLN A 245 4.82 -50.93 1.07
CA GLN A 245 4.29 -51.58 2.28
C GLN A 245 5.36 -51.76 3.37
N THR A 246 6.60 -52.09 2.98
CA THR A 246 7.75 -52.21 3.88
C THR A 246 8.08 -50.91 4.62
N VAL A 247 7.93 -49.76 3.95
CA VAL A 247 8.11 -48.43 4.55
C VAL A 247 7.01 -48.16 5.57
N LYS A 248 5.74 -48.45 5.23
CA LYS A 248 4.60 -48.27 6.15
C LYS A 248 4.78 -49.10 7.42
N GLU A 249 5.16 -50.36 7.30
CA GLU A 249 5.39 -51.27 8.42
C GLU A 249 6.51 -50.78 9.35
N LYS A 250 7.66 -50.38 8.78
CA LYS A 250 8.79 -49.83 9.53
C LYS A 250 8.46 -48.50 10.22
N TYR A 251 7.68 -47.65 9.56
CA TYR A 251 7.20 -46.41 10.15
C TYR A 251 6.27 -46.69 11.35
N PHE A 252 5.33 -47.63 11.20
CA PHE A 252 4.43 -48.02 12.29
C PHE A 252 5.14 -48.75 13.45
N SER A 253 6.22 -49.48 13.20
CA SER A 253 7.04 -50.10 14.25
C SER A 253 7.99 -49.12 14.94
N GLY A 254 8.15 -47.90 14.38
CA GLY A 254 9.07 -46.89 14.88
C GLY A 254 10.53 -47.14 14.55
N GLU A 255 10.82 -48.05 13.61
CA GLU A 255 12.16 -48.32 13.07
C GLU A 255 12.63 -47.26 12.08
N LEU A 256 11.69 -46.57 11.43
CA LEU A 256 11.92 -45.55 10.42
C LEU A 256 11.11 -44.30 10.74
N ALA A 257 11.71 -43.12 10.56
CA ALA A 257 11.04 -41.83 10.59
C ALA A 257 10.80 -41.30 9.17
N LEU A 258 9.59 -40.79 8.92
CA LEU A 258 9.25 -40.10 7.68
C LEU A 258 9.49 -38.60 7.84
N LEU A 259 10.18 -38.01 6.87
CA LEU A 259 10.46 -36.58 6.81
C LEU A 259 9.81 -36.03 5.52
N PRO A 260 8.88 -35.08 5.60
CA PRO A 260 8.18 -34.67 6.82
C PRO A 260 7.23 -35.75 7.36
N PHE A 261 6.71 -35.52 8.57
CA PHE A 261 5.58 -36.25 9.12
C PHE A 261 4.40 -36.20 8.13
N PRO A 262 3.80 -37.35 7.75
CA PRO A 262 2.77 -37.38 6.69
C PRO A 262 1.54 -36.52 6.99
N GLY A 263 1.17 -36.37 8.26
CA GLY A 263 0.05 -35.50 8.67
C GLY A 263 0.29 -34.01 8.43
N SER A 264 1.54 -33.59 8.19
CA SER A 264 1.84 -32.23 7.76
C SER A 264 1.51 -31.98 6.28
N LEU A 265 1.37 -33.05 5.48
CA LEU A 265 1.13 -32.98 4.03
C LEU A 265 -0.35 -33.02 3.64
N VAL A 266 -1.26 -33.11 4.61
CA VAL A 266 -2.69 -33.29 4.37
C VAL A 266 -3.33 -32.19 3.54
N PHE A 267 -2.81 -30.97 3.61
CA PHE A 267 -3.34 -29.81 2.91
C PHE A 267 -3.33 -29.97 1.38
N TRP A 268 -2.34 -30.68 0.83
CA TRP A 268 -2.21 -30.93 -0.61
C TRP A 268 -3.01 -32.15 -1.11
N GLY A 269 -3.72 -32.83 -0.22
CA GLY A 269 -4.55 -33.99 -0.57
C GLY A 269 -6.02 -33.85 -0.19
N MET A 270 -6.48 -32.67 0.24
CA MET A 270 -7.87 -32.46 0.63
C MET A 270 -8.79 -32.47 -0.61
N PRO A 271 -9.64 -33.50 -0.80
CA PRO A 271 -10.39 -33.64 -2.05
C PRO A 271 -11.37 -32.49 -2.31
N THR A 272 -11.90 -31.89 -1.24
CA THR A 272 -12.80 -30.74 -1.28
C THR A 272 -12.17 -29.51 -1.91
N TYR A 273 -10.97 -29.13 -1.46
CA TYR A 273 -10.25 -27.98 -2.02
C TYR A 273 -9.59 -28.28 -3.36
N GLU A 274 -9.21 -29.54 -3.62
CA GLU A 274 -8.81 -29.96 -4.97
C GLU A 274 -9.98 -29.87 -5.97
N HIS A 275 -11.21 -30.11 -5.52
CA HIS A 275 -12.39 -29.90 -6.35
C HIS A 275 -12.61 -28.41 -6.65
N LEU A 276 -12.58 -27.54 -5.64
CA LEU A 276 -12.66 -26.09 -5.82
C LEU A 276 -11.52 -25.56 -6.72
N ALA A 277 -10.31 -26.13 -6.59
CA ALA A 277 -9.14 -25.72 -7.36
C ALA A 277 -9.26 -25.92 -8.88
N LYS A 278 -10.24 -26.72 -9.34
CA LYS A 278 -10.55 -26.84 -10.78
C LYS A 278 -11.13 -25.55 -11.35
N GLN A 279 -11.84 -24.77 -10.54
CA GLN A 279 -12.47 -23.50 -10.92
C GLN A 279 -11.68 -22.30 -10.39
N LEU A 280 -11.01 -22.46 -9.24
CA LEU A 280 -10.22 -21.43 -8.58
C LEU A 280 -8.85 -22.00 -8.18
N PRO A 281 -7.82 -21.99 -9.05
CA PRO A 281 -6.56 -22.69 -8.80
C PRO A 281 -5.85 -22.33 -7.49
N LEU A 282 -6.00 -21.09 -7.02
CA LEU A 282 -5.46 -20.63 -5.73
C LEU A 282 -6.20 -21.19 -4.49
N ALA A 283 -7.29 -21.95 -4.67
CA ALA A 283 -8.04 -22.57 -3.57
C ALA A 283 -7.19 -23.56 -2.76
N ARG A 284 -6.12 -24.11 -3.35
CA ARG A 284 -5.15 -24.96 -2.65
C ARG A 284 -4.42 -24.28 -1.49
N GLN A 285 -4.47 -22.95 -1.40
CA GLN A 285 -3.90 -22.19 -0.30
C GLN A 285 -4.80 -22.23 0.95
N ILE A 286 -6.11 -22.27 0.74
CA ILE A 286 -7.15 -22.06 1.76
C ILE A 286 -7.05 -23.03 2.95
N PRO A 287 -6.81 -24.34 2.75
CA PRO A 287 -6.70 -25.29 3.85
C PRO A 287 -5.76 -24.85 4.98
N MET A 288 -4.56 -24.38 4.61
CA MET A 288 -3.54 -23.97 5.58
C MET A 288 -3.75 -22.53 6.05
N GLN A 289 -4.41 -21.69 5.24
CA GLN A 289 -4.83 -20.34 5.63
C GLN A 289 -5.86 -20.38 6.76
N ASN A 290 -6.83 -21.30 6.70
CA ASN A 290 -7.91 -21.49 7.68
C ASN A 290 -7.45 -21.79 9.11
N LEU A 291 -6.19 -22.13 9.30
CA LEU A 291 -5.62 -22.42 10.62
C LEU A 291 -5.21 -21.17 11.39
N ILE A 292 -5.08 -20.04 10.68
CA ILE A 292 -4.47 -18.83 11.23
C ILE A 292 -5.53 -17.74 11.37
N PRO A 293 -5.69 -17.16 12.57
CA PRO A 293 -6.63 -16.07 12.77
C PRO A 293 -6.21 -14.84 11.97
N ARG A 294 -7.18 -13.98 11.66
CA ARG A 294 -6.95 -12.69 11.00
C ARG A 294 -5.93 -11.87 11.79
N HIS A 295 -4.95 -11.28 11.09
CA HIS A 295 -3.92 -10.41 11.65
C HIS A 295 -3.60 -9.29 10.65
N ARG A 296 -3.39 -8.04 11.09
CA ARG A 296 -3.17 -6.89 10.18
C ARG A 296 -1.69 -6.65 9.81
N GLY A 297 -0.75 -7.41 10.37
CA GLY A 297 0.67 -7.36 10.02
C GLY A 297 1.50 -6.37 10.83
N ARG A 298 1.02 -5.91 11.99
CA ARG A 298 1.83 -5.04 12.87
C ARG A 298 2.91 -5.88 13.55
N GLY A 299 4.18 -5.62 13.20
CA GLY A 299 5.34 -6.34 13.74
C GLY A 299 5.38 -7.83 13.40
N SER A 300 4.67 -8.25 12.35
CA SER A 300 4.48 -9.63 11.91
C SER A 300 3.88 -9.62 10.48
N MET A 301 3.50 -10.77 9.92
CA MET A 301 2.84 -10.83 8.61
C MET A 301 1.33 -10.60 8.71
N ARG A 302 0.72 -10.11 7.62
CA ARG A 302 -0.73 -10.00 7.50
C ARG A 302 -1.37 -11.36 7.18
N VAL A 303 -2.54 -11.61 7.76
CA VAL A 303 -3.36 -12.80 7.52
C VAL A 303 -4.80 -12.35 7.33
N THR A 304 -5.40 -12.71 6.20
CA THR A 304 -6.78 -12.32 5.89
C THR A 304 -7.78 -13.30 6.49
N GLN A 305 -8.98 -12.83 6.80
CA GLN A 305 -10.02 -13.67 7.37
C GLN A 305 -10.56 -14.65 6.32
N THR A 306 -10.74 -15.89 6.74
CA THR A 306 -11.29 -17.00 5.97
C THR A 306 -12.12 -17.87 6.89
N GLY A 307 -13.15 -18.53 6.37
CA GLY A 307 -14.07 -19.26 7.23
C GLY A 307 -15.32 -19.75 6.54
N TRP A 308 -16.31 -20.10 7.35
CA TRP A 308 -17.66 -20.43 6.93
C TRP A 308 -18.65 -19.37 7.43
N ILE A 309 -19.64 -19.06 6.60
CA ILE A 309 -20.78 -18.20 6.93
C ILE A 309 -22.03 -19.07 6.93
N HIS A 310 -22.88 -18.87 7.92
CA HIS A 310 -24.20 -19.47 7.96
C HIS A 310 -25.30 -18.41 7.86
N GLU A 311 -26.10 -18.51 6.82
CA GLU A 311 -27.36 -17.77 6.68
C GLU A 311 -28.53 -18.74 6.91
N PRO A 312 -29.54 -18.40 7.74
CA PRO A 312 -30.59 -19.33 8.13
C PRO A 312 -31.30 -19.99 6.94
N HIS A 313 -31.35 -21.34 6.91
CA HIS A 313 -32.05 -22.12 5.89
C HIS A 313 -32.62 -23.43 6.46
N PRO A 314 -33.83 -23.88 6.06
CA PRO A 314 -34.45 -25.12 6.58
C PRO A 314 -33.60 -26.39 6.39
N ASP A 315 -32.79 -26.44 5.34
CA ASP A 315 -31.98 -27.61 4.99
C ASP A 315 -30.59 -27.63 5.66
N VAL A 316 -30.25 -26.61 6.46
CA VAL A 316 -28.95 -26.52 7.15
C VAL A 316 -29.13 -26.76 8.65
N ASP A 317 -28.66 -27.92 9.09
CA ASP A 317 -28.56 -28.25 10.51
C ASP A 317 -27.25 -27.69 11.10
N ILE A 318 -27.32 -26.46 11.63
CA ILE A 318 -26.18 -25.74 12.21
C ILE A 318 -25.49 -26.51 13.33
N SER A 319 -26.19 -27.44 14.01
CA SER A 319 -25.61 -28.25 15.10
C SER A 319 -24.50 -29.19 14.63
N LYS A 320 -24.42 -29.46 13.31
CA LYS A 320 -23.39 -30.30 12.69
C LYS A 320 -22.16 -29.50 12.24
N VAL A 321 -22.23 -28.17 12.25
CA VAL A 321 -21.09 -27.31 11.92
C VAL A 321 -20.36 -26.94 13.21
N HIS A 322 -19.06 -27.14 13.24
CA HIS A 322 -18.27 -26.81 14.43
C HIS A 322 -18.21 -25.28 14.58
N GLN A 323 -18.55 -24.77 15.77
CA GLN A 323 -18.64 -23.31 16.02
C GLN A 323 -17.33 -22.56 15.69
N HIS A 324 -16.17 -23.17 15.93
CA HIS A 324 -14.86 -22.59 15.60
C HIS A 324 -14.60 -22.39 14.08
N LEU A 325 -15.41 -22.99 13.20
CA LEU A 325 -15.30 -22.78 11.75
C LEU A 325 -16.18 -21.63 11.26
N LEU A 326 -17.18 -21.23 12.05
CA LEU A 326 -18.12 -20.17 11.71
C LEU A 326 -17.51 -18.81 12.05
N HIS A 327 -17.46 -17.96 11.04
CA HIS A 327 -16.95 -16.61 11.12
C HIS A 327 -17.97 -15.67 10.45
N ASP A 328 -19.15 -15.54 11.06
CA ASP A 328 -20.29 -14.80 10.49
C ASP A 328 -20.16 -13.27 10.57
N ASN A 329 -19.12 -12.78 11.25
CA ASN A 329 -18.91 -11.36 11.53
C ASN A 329 -17.56 -10.86 11.02
N TYR A 330 -17.49 -9.57 10.72
CA TYR A 330 -16.28 -8.86 10.33
C TYR A 330 -16.11 -7.56 11.10
N HIS A 331 -14.90 -7.32 11.58
CA HIS A 331 -14.46 -6.04 12.12
C HIS A 331 -14.10 -5.13 10.95
N ARG A 332 -14.96 -4.16 10.66
CA ARG A 332 -14.73 -3.17 9.61
C ARG A 332 -13.84 -2.05 10.13
N THR A 333 -12.94 -1.63 9.27
CA THR A 333 -12.11 -0.43 9.40
C THR A 333 -12.30 0.35 8.10
N HIS A 334 -12.11 1.66 8.16
CA HIS A 334 -12.15 2.51 6.98
C HIS A 334 -11.01 3.53 7.01
N ARG A 335 -10.72 4.08 5.83
CA ARG A 335 -9.63 5.02 5.56
C ARG A 335 -9.60 6.23 6.51
N TRP A 336 -10.77 6.81 6.80
CA TRP A 336 -10.95 7.99 7.68
C TRP A 336 -11.08 7.69 9.18
N GLN A 337 -10.93 6.44 9.62
CA GLN A 337 -11.03 6.12 11.04
C GLN A 337 -9.84 6.75 11.79
N LYS A 338 -10.11 7.35 12.98
CA LYS A 338 -9.15 8.04 13.86
C LYS A 338 -8.09 7.09 14.47
N ILE A 339 -7.26 6.50 13.62
CA ILE A 339 -6.23 5.51 13.94
C ILE A 339 -4.96 5.89 13.20
N LEU A 340 -3.84 5.98 13.92
CA LEU A 340 -2.54 6.26 13.32
C LEU A 340 -2.03 5.03 12.55
N ARG A 341 -1.28 5.24 11.48
CA ARG A 341 -0.77 4.17 10.59
C ARG A 341 0.01 3.07 11.33
N HIS A 342 0.66 3.44 12.43
CA HIS A 342 1.46 2.54 13.25
C HIS A 342 0.68 1.83 14.37
N GLU A 343 -0.62 2.08 14.53
CA GLU A 343 -1.48 1.45 15.54
C GLU A 343 -2.11 0.13 15.02
N ASP A 344 -2.49 -0.74 15.95
CA ASP A 344 -3.19 -2.00 15.62
C ASP A 344 -4.71 -1.78 15.65
N GLU A 345 -5.32 -1.74 14.48
CA GLU A 345 -6.76 -1.50 14.33
C GLU A 345 -7.62 -2.61 14.93
N LEU A 346 -7.13 -3.85 15.01
CA LEU A 346 -7.88 -4.96 15.60
C LEU A 346 -8.00 -4.84 17.13
N SER A 347 -7.20 -3.97 17.75
CA SER A 347 -7.23 -3.71 19.18
C SER A 347 -8.29 -2.68 19.60
N LEU A 348 -8.98 -2.04 18.64
CA LEU A 348 -9.89 -0.93 18.89
C LEU A 348 -11.37 -1.34 18.82
N PRO A 349 -12.25 -0.72 19.62
CA PRO A 349 -13.69 -0.94 19.54
C PRO A 349 -14.20 -0.46 18.16
N THR A 350 -14.49 -1.41 17.29
CA THR A 350 -14.93 -1.19 15.90
C THR A 350 -16.34 -1.75 15.68
N ARG A 351 -17.01 -1.27 14.64
CA ARG A 351 -18.31 -1.79 14.23
C ARG A 351 -18.17 -3.22 13.71
N ILE A 352 -18.84 -4.15 14.39
CA ILE A 352 -18.96 -5.54 13.95
C ILE A 352 -20.19 -5.65 13.05
N SER A 353 -19.99 -6.16 11.83
CA SER A 353 -21.06 -6.36 10.85
C SER A 353 -21.10 -7.81 10.39
N GLY A 354 -22.30 -8.31 10.06
CA GLY A 354 -22.45 -9.61 9.41
C GLY A 354 -21.70 -9.64 8.06
N ILE A 355 -21.15 -10.80 7.69
CA ILE A 355 -20.31 -10.92 6.49
C ILE A 355 -21.09 -10.57 5.22
N VAL A 356 -22.31 -11.08 5.02
CA VAL A 356 -23.09 -10.78 3.81
C VAL A 356 -23.31 -9.27 3.64
N LYS A 357 -23.64 -8.57 4.73
CA LYS A 357 -23.75 -7.10 4.73
C LYS A 357 -22.42 -6.42 4.39
N THR A 358 -21.33 -6.89 4.99
CA THR A 358 -19.97 -6.36 4.73
C THR A 358 -19.57 -6.51 3.26
N LEU A 359 -19.96 -7.62 2.63
CA LEU A 359 -19.58 -7.94 1.27
C LEU A 359 -20.40 -7.16 0.24
N PHE A 360 -21.71 -7.01 0.41
CA PHE A 360 -22.60 -6.55 -0.67
C PHE A 360 -23.42 -5.28 -0.37
N SER A 361 -23.68 -4.95 0.91
CA SER A 361 -24.69 -3.94 1.24
C SER A 361 -24.25 -2.51 0.91
N THR A 362 -25.06 -1.84 0.11
CA THR A 362 -24.99 -0.38 -0.14
C THR A 362 -26.07 0.41 0.60
N GLU A 363 -26.78 -0.21 1.54
CA GLU A 363 -27.72 0.50 2.40
C GLU A 363 -26.97 1.56 3.22
N LEU A 364 -27.51 2.77 3.32
CA LEU A 364 -26.87 3.89 4.03
C LEU A 364 -26.48 3.54 5.47
N ASN A 365 -27.31 2.74 6.17
CA ASN A 365 -26.97 2.27 7.51
C ASN A 365 -25.77 1.33 7.51
N SER A 366 -25.60 0.48 6.51
CA SER A 366 -24.44 -0.41 6.35
C SER A 366 -23.19 0.35 5.95
N LEU A 367 -23.30 1.33 5.04
CA LEU A 367 -22.18 2.17 4.62
C LEU A 367 -21.71 3.12 5.74
N GLY A 368 -22.61 3.51 6.64
CA GLY A 368 -22.26 4.53 7.62
C GLY A 368 -21.87 5.83 6.90
N LEU A 369 -20.82 6.48 7.39
CA LEU A 369 -20.24 7.64 6.73
C LEU A 369 -19.11 7.29 5.76
N TYR A 370 -18.45 6.13 5.90
CA TYR A 370 -17.16 5.86 5.24
C TYR A 370 -16.94 4.41 4.73
N ASP A 371 -17.83 3.47 5.03
CA ASP A 371 -17.65 2.07 4.62
C ASP A 371 -18.15 1.82 3.19
N LYS A 372 -17.63 0.75 2.55
CA LYS A 372 -18.12 0.25 1.25
C LYS A 372 -18.21 -1.28 1.18
N PRO A 373 -18.95 -1.84 0.21
CA PRO A 373 -19.03 -3.29 0.00
C PRO A 373 -17.66 -3.87 -0.36
N MET A 374 -17.33 -5.02 0.22
CA MET A 374 -16.01 -5.66 0.08
C MET A 374 -15.99 -6.90 -0.82
N ALA A 375 -17.08 -7.20 -1.55
CA ALA A 375 -17.19 -8.41 -2.38
C ALA A 375 -16.12 -8.51 -3.49
N ARG A 376 -15.58 -7.39 -3.98
CA ARG A 376 -14.48 -7.41 -4.96
C ARG A 376 -13.18 -7.99 -4.37
N ASN A 377 -12.97 -7.85 -3.06
CA ASN A 377 -11.85 -8.44 -2.32
C ASN A 377 -12.25 -9.73 -1.59
N SER A 378 -13.18 -10.52 -2.12
CA SER A 378 -13.56 -11.81 -1.54
C SER A 378 -13.72 -12.92 -2.57
N GLN A 379 -13.64 -14.16 -2.09
CA GLN A 379 -13.95 -15.36 -2.84
C GLN A 379 -14.90 -16.21 -2.01
N ILE A 380 -15.93 -16.78 -2.65
CA ILE A 380 -17.05 -17.46 -1.98
C ILE A 380 -17.36 -18.76 -2.71
N TRP A 381 -17.66 -19.83 -1.96
CA TRP A 381 -18.04 -21.14 -2.48
C TRP A 381 -19.15 -21.78 -1.65
N THR A 382 -19.85 -22.75 -2.24
CA THR A 382 -20.91 -23.52 -1.56
C THR A 382 -20.32 -24.50 -0.54
N LYS A 383 -21.15 -25.10 0.33
CA LYS A 383 -20.76 -26.23 1.20
C LYS A 383 -20.12 -27.41 0.44
N ASP A 384 -20.48 -27.58 -0.83
CA ASP A 384 -20.00 -28.65 -1.71
C ASP A 384 -18.75 -28.24 -2.52
N PHE A 385 -18.14 -27.09 -2.18
CA PHE A 385 -16.91 -26.59 -2.80
C PHE A 385 -17.06 -26.21 -4.28
N GLU A 386 -18.26 -25.75 -4.67
CA GLU A 386 -18.50 -25.11 -5.97
C GLU A 386 -18.28 -23.60 -5.86
N LEU A 387 -17.54 -23.01 -6.80
CA LEU A 387 -17.23 -21.59 -6.79
C LEU A 387 -18.51 -20.77 -7.04
N LEU A 388 -18.82 -19.84 -6.12
CA LEU A 388 -19.89 -18.87 -6.29
C LEU A 388 -19.36 -17.52 -6.78
N LEU A 389 -18.28 -17.03 -6.17
CA LEU A 389 -17.69 -15.73 -6.48
C LEU A 389 -16.17 -15.80 -6.49
N ASP A 390 -15.58 -15.30 -7.57
CA ASP A 390 -14.18 -14.86 -7.61
C ASP A 390 -14.16 -13.33 -7.75
N GLY A 391 -14.18 -12.62 -6.63
CA GLY A 391 -14.41 -11.19 -6.55
C GLY A 391 -13.54 -10.36 -7.51
N PRO A 392 -12.20 -10.51 -7.50
CA PRO A 392 -11.32 -9.71 -8.35
C PRO A 392 -11.67 -9.77 -9.84
N ASN A 393 -12.14 -10.93 -10.32
CA ASN A 393 -12.46 -11.20 -11.73
C ASN A 393 -13.98 -11.13 -12.02
N ALA A 394 -14.82 -10.88 -11.02
CA ALA A 394 -16.27 -10.88 -11.16
C ALA A 394 -16.78 -9.63 -11.90
N SER A 395 -17.90 -9.81 -12.60
CA SER A 395 -18.67 -8.71 -13.18
C SER A 395 -19.69 -8.17 -12.18
N LYS A 396 -20.17 -6.94 -12.41
CA LYS A 396 -21.27 -6.33 -11.63
C LYS A 396 -22.50 -7.24 -11.52
N HIS A 397 -22.90 -7.91 -12.61
CA HIS A 397 -24.01 -8.85 -12.59
C HIS A 397 -23.77 -10.01 -11.61
N LYS A 398 -22.53 -10.51 -11.54
CA LYS A 398 -22.20 -11.64 -10.67
C LYS A 398 -22.33 -11.28 -9.19
N PHE A 399 -22.03 -10.04 -8.78
CA PHE A 399 -22.27 -9.61 -7.40
C PHE A 399 -23.74 -9.70 -7.01
N VAL A 400 -24.65 -9.18 -7.85
CA VAL A 400 -26.10 -9.21 -7.60
C VAL A 400 -26.64 -10.65 -7.57
N GLU A 401 -26.11 -11.51 -8.44
CA GLU A 401 -26.46 -12.94 -8.46
C GLU A 401 -26.07 -13.65 -7.17
N VAL A 402 -24.82 -13.45 -6.72
CA VAL A 402 -24.29 -14.12 -5.53
C VAL A 402 -24.93 -13.57 -4.25
N GLU A 403 -25.15 -12.26 -4.17
CA GLU A 403 -25.86 -11.66 -3.03
C GLU A 403 -27.24 -12.30 -2.84
N ARG A 404 -28.03 -12.40 -3.93
CA ARG A 404 -29.34 -13.06 -3.89
C ARG A 404 -29.25 -14.50 -3.41
N HIS A 405 -28.25 -15.24 -3.90
CA HIS A 405 -28.05 -16.64 -3.51
C HIS A 405 -27.68 -16.80 -2.03
N LEU A 406 -26.88 -15.89 -1.47
CA LEU A 406 -26.55 -15.91 -0.04
C LEU A 406 -27.76 -15.56 0.82
N LEU A 407 -28.60 -14.62 0.38
CA LEU A 407 -29.84 -14.23 1.07
C LEU A 407 -30.92 -15.31 1.07
N GLU A 408 -30.86 -16.29 0.15
CA GLU A 408 -31.73 -17.47 0.19
C GLU A 408 -31.42 -18.37 1.40
N GLY A 409 -30.22 -18.28 1.98
CA GLY A 409 -29.80 -19.05 3.14
C GLY A 409 -28.93 -20.26 2.78
N GLY A 410 -28.07 -20.69 3.70
CA GLY A 410 -27.16 -21.81 3.46
C GLY A 410 -25.89 -21.79 4.31
N LEU A 411 -24.98 -22.71 3.97
CA LEU A 411 -23.61 -22.74 4.50
C LEU A 411 -22.64 -22.46 3.34
N PHE A 412 -21.84 -21.42 3.49
CA PHE A 412 -20.94 -20.92 2.45
C PHE A 412 -19.53 -20.76 2.99
N GLY A 413 -18.55 -21.22 2.25
CA GLY A 413 -17.15 -20.93 2.56
C GLY A 413 -16.75 -19.62 1.92
N TYR A 414 -15.86 -18.87 2.57
CA TYR A 414 -15.35 -17.63 2.04
C TYR A 414 -13.92 -17.36 2.48
N ARG A 415 -13.24 -16.49 1.73
CA ARG A 415 -12.08 -15.76 2.20
C ARG A 415 -12.08 -14.34 1.71
N PHE A 416 -11.52 -13.43 2.50
CA PHE A 416 -11.07 -12.16 1.97
C PHE A 416 -9.77 -12.38 1.20
N PHE A 417 -9.75 -11.95 -0.06
CA PHE A 417 -8.65 -12.08 -0.97
C PHE A 417 -8.26 -10.70 -1.51
N TYR A 418 -7.14 -10.20 -0.99
CA TYR A 418 -6.49 -9.01 -1.51
C TYR A 418 -5.44 -9.47 -2.52
N PRO A 419 -5.48 -8.98 -3.77
CA PRO A 419 -4.57 -9.42 -4.81
C PRO A 419 -3.09 -9.33 -4.39
N PRO A 420 -2.24 -10.29 -4.82
CA PRO A 420 -0.80 -10.28 -4.55
C PRO A 420 -0.12 -9.08 -5.22
N MET A 421 1.14 -8.86 -4.91
CA MET A 421 1.94 -7.82 -5.54
C MET A 421 2.14 -8.11 -7.01
N GLN A 422 2.28 -7.03 -7.78
CA GLN A 422 2.37 -7.12 -9.23
C GLN A 422 3.57 -6.33 -9.74
N THR A 423 4.31 -6.95 -10.67
CA THR A 423 5.33 -6.28 -11.47
C THR A 423 4.93 -6.40 -12.93
N GLY A 424 4.74 -5.27 -13.62
CA GLY A 424 4.17 -5.29 -14.96
C GLY A 424 2.79 -5.96 -14.98
N LEU A 425 2.61 -6.98 -15.80
CA LEU A 425 1.38 -7.80 -15.86
C LEU A 425 1.46 -9.11 -15.05
N HIS A 426 2.48 -9.27 -14.19
CA HIS A 426 2.74 -10.53 -13.49
C HIS A 426 2.44 -10.45 -12.00
N PHE A 427 1.63 -11.38 -11.50
CA PHE A 427 1.41 -11.59 -10.07
C PHE A 427 2.57 -12.38 -9.46
N VAL A 428 3.20 -11.83 -8.42
CA VAL A 428 4.43 -12.38 -7.84
C VAL A 428 4.13 -13.03 -6.50
N TYR A 429 4.59 -14.26 -6.33
CA TYR A 429 4.46 -15.03 -5.09
C TYR A 429 5.81 -15.59 -4.65
N TRP A 430 6.06 -15.54 -3.35
CA TRP A 430 7.19 -16.17 -2.72
C TRP A 430 6.75 -17.47 -2.04
N HIS A 431 7.32 -18.59 -2.48
CA HIS A 431 7.21 -19.90 -1.85
C HIS A 431 8.33 -20.03 -0.81
N ARG A 432 8.06 -19.57 0.41
CA ARG A 432 9.03 -19.57 1.51
C ARG A 432 8.83 -20.79 2.41
N PRO A 433 9.85 -21.63 2.60
CA PRO A 433 9.69 -22.83 3.41
C PRO A 433 9.73 -22.53 4.91
N LEU A 434 8.78 -23.12 5.65
CA LEU A 434 8.67 -23.12 7.10
C LEU A 434 9.06 -24.50 7.64
N PHE A 435 9.86 -24.50 8.71
CA PHE A 435 10.41 -25.71 9.32
C PHE A 435 10.09 -25.76 10.79
N GLY A 436 9.74 -26.93 11.27
CA GLY A 436 9.58 -27.14 12.69
C GLY A 436 9.41 -28.60 13.07
N TYR A 437 9.49 -28.86 14.37
CA TYR A 437 9.47 -30.19 14.95
C TYR A 437 9.03 -30.12 16.41
N PHE A 438 8.63 -31.25 16.98
CA PHE A 438 8.33 -31.38 18.40
C PHE A 438 9.61 -31.67 19.20
N SER A 439 9.90 -30.85 20.20
CA SER A 439 11.02 -31.06 21.12
C SER A 439 10.55 -31.76 22.39
N ASP A 440 11.09 -32.95 22.67
CA ASP A 440 10.81 -33.66 23.93
C ASP A 440 11.32 -32.87 25.15
N GLU A 441 12.47 -32.19 25.00
CA GLU A 441 13.11 -31.44 26.08
C GLU A 441 12.25 -30.26 26.54
N LYS A 442 11.69 -29.52 25.58
CA LYS A 442 10.85 -28.35 25.84
C LYS A 442 9.36 -28.69 25.91
N ASN A 443 8.99 -29.91 25.50
CA ASN A 443 7.61 -30.38 25.40
C ASN A 443 6.71 -29.43 24.58
N GLU A 444 7.24 -28.92 23.48
CA GLU A 444 6.54 -27.96 22.59
C GLU A 444 6.99 -28.09 21.13
N MET A 445 6.20 -27.51 20.22
CA MET A 445 6.60 -27.36 18.81
C MET A 445 7.60 -26.21 18.67
N ILE A 446 8.74 -26.49 18.06
CA ILE A 446 9.79 -25.52 17.75
C ILE A 446 9.67 -25.11 16.28
N VAL A 447 9.63 -23.80 16.04
CA VAL A 447 9.79 -23.21 14.71
C VAL A 447 11.26 -22.85 14.55
N GLU A 448 11.87 -23.32 13.47
CA GLU A 448 13.27 -23.03 13.16
C GLU A 448 13.38 -21.94 12.09
N ASN A 449 14.30 -21.00 12.31
CA ASN A 449 14.69 -20.05 11.29
C ASN A 449 15.52 -20.79 10.24
N CYS A 450 14.94 -21.02 9.07
CA CYS A 450 15.63 -21.75 8.03
C CYS A 450 16.56 -20.87 7.20
N LYS A 451 17.72 -21.44 6.84
CA LYS A 451 18.67 -20.84 5.89
C LYS A 451 18.17 -20.89 4.45
N LEU A 452 17.22 -21.78 4.14
CA LEU A 452 16.63 -21.90 2.81
C LEU A 452 15.65 -20.74 2.60
N ASN A 453 16.01 -19.84 1.67
CA ASN A 453 15.21 -18.65 1.41
C ASN A 453 13.97 -18.94 0.55
N GLY A 454 13.86 -20.12 -0.07
CA GLY A 454 12.73 -20.44 -0.93
C GLY A 454 12.89 -19.95 -2.35
N TYR A 455 11.75 -19.78 -3.02
CA TYR A 455 11.68 -19.59 -4.47
C TYR A 455 10.52 -18.66 -4.83
N ILE A 456 10.72 -17.77 -5.79
CA ILE A 456 9.73 -16.78 -6.22
C ILE A 456 9.24 -17.15 -7.61
N THR A 457 7.93 -17.06 -7.80
CA THR A 457 7.28 -17.26 -9.10
C THR A 457 6.48 -16.03 -9.46
N ALA A 458 6.60 -15.59 -10.71
CA ALA A 458 5.78 -14.52 -11.27
C ALA A 458 4.92 -15.07 -12.40
N TYR A 459 3.60 -14.99 -12.28
CA TYR A 459 2.65 -15.51 -13.27
C TYR A 459 2.02 -14.36 -14.02
N HIS A 460 2.04 -14.42 -15.35
CA HIS A 460 1.32 -13.44 -16.16
C HIS A 460 -0.17 -13.47 -15.82
N LYS A 461 -0.85 -12.31 -15.83
CA LYS A 461 -2.28 -12.21 -15.47
C LYS A 461 -3.20 -13.11 -16.30
N ASP A 462 -2.77 -13.46 -17.52
CA ASP A 462 -3.53 -14.32 -18.43
C ASP A 462 -3.26 -15.83 -18.18
N ASP A 463 -2.27 -16.18 -17.35
CA ASP A 463 -2.04 -17.55 -16.89
C ASP A 463 -2.98 -17.92 -15.74
N ASN A 464 -4.25 -18.10 -16.09
CA ASN A 464 -5.32 -18.45 -15.14
C ASN A 464 -5.08 -19.79 -14.43
N GLN A 465 -4.15 -20.62 -14.89
CA GLN A 465 -3.87 -21.95 -14.34
C GLN A 465 -2.56 -22.01 -13.55
N TYR A 466 -1.80 -20.92 -13.50
CA TYR A 466 -0.53 -20.81 -12.77
C TYR A 466 0.47 -21.91 -13.17
N LYS A 467 0.63 -22.13 -14.47
CA LYS A 467 1.47 -23.22 -15.03
C LYS A 467 2.80 -22.74 -15.58
N ASN A 468 2.91 -21.47 -15.98
CA ASN A 468 4.06 -20.93 -16.69
C ASN A 468 4.65 -19.75 -15.91
N PRO A 469 5.24 -19.99 -14.72
CA PRO A 469 5.89 -18.91 -13.97
C PRO A 469 7.18 -18.46 -14.65
N ILE A 470 7.52 -17.19 -14.44
CA ILE A 470 8.89 -16.71 -14.46
C ILE A 470 9.51 -17.00 -13.09
N ASP A 471 10.69 -17.59 -13.12
CA ASP A 471 11.38 -18.11 -11.95
C ASP A 471 12.42 -17.12 -11.41
N LEU A 472 12.32 -16.80 -10.12
CA LEU A 472 13.19 -15.86 -9.42
C LEU A 472 13.55 -16.41 -8.03
N TRP A 473 14.61 -15.86 -7.44
CA TRP A 473 15.07 -16.25 -6.12
C TRP A 473 15.30 -15.05 -5.21
N PRO A 474 14.86 -15.11 -3.95
CA PRO A 474 15.06 -14.03 -3.00
C PRO A 474 16.54 -13.80 -2.69
N ARG A 475 16.89 -12.53 -2.49
CA ARG A 475 18.19 -12.02 -2.04
C ARG A 475 17.97 -11.21 -0.78
N ILE A 476 17.99 -11.90 0.36
CA ILE A 476 17.89 -11.25 1.68
C ILE A 476 19.10 -10.34 1.85
N GLN A 477 18.88 -9.04 1.92
CA GLN A 477 19.96 -8.07 2.09
C GLN A 477 20.54 -8.18 3.50
N GLN A 478 21.85 -7.92 3.63
CA GLN A 478 22.61 -8.05 4.88
C GLN A 478 23.52 -6.83 5.08
N ARG A 479 23.06 -5.64 4.69
CA ARG A 479 23.84 -4.41 4.83
C ARG A 479 24.01 -4.08 6.30
N LYS A 480 25.27 -4.02 6.74
CA LYS A 480 25.64 -3.80 8.14
C LYS A 480 24.93 -2.58 8.74
N THR A 481 24.89 -1.46 8.04
CA THR A 481 24.24 -0.22 8.52
C THR A 481 22.76 -0.40 8.80
N HIS A 482 22.04 -1.10 7.92
CA HIS A 482 20.60 -1.32 8.05
C HIS A 482 20.29 -2.28 9.20
N LEU A 483 21.01 -3.41 9.28
CA LEU A 483 20.87 -4.35 10.40
C LEU A 483 21.24 -3.72 11.74
N THR A 484 22.28 -2.89 11.79
CA THR A 484 22.65 -2.16 13.00
C THR A 484 21.59 -1.14 13.39
N ALA A 485 20.96 -0.44 12.44
CA ALA A 485 19.85 0.45 12.74
C ALA A 485 18.67 -0.30 13.38
N ILE A 486 18.26 -1.42 12.80
CA ILE A 486 17.11 -2.21 13.26
C ILE A 486 17.40 -2.90 14.61
N ASN A 487 18.55 -3.57 14.73
CA ASN A 487 18.88 -4.37 15.90
C ASN A 487 19.52 -3.57 17.03
N GLY A 488 20.20 -2.47 16.71
CA GLY A 488 20.99 -1.67 17.65
C GLY A 488 20.21 -0.57 18.36
N PHE A 489 19.07 -0.13 17.83
CA PHE A 489 18.25 0.94 18.41
C PHE A 489 16.91 0.36 18.88
N ASP A 490 16.66 0.39 20.19
CA ASP A 490 15.42 -0.15 20.77
C ASP A 490 14.28 0.90 20.79
N SER A 491 13.11 0.48 21.26
CA SER A 491 11.94 1.35 21.37
C SER A 491 11.86 2.16 22.67
N LYS A 492 12.79 1.98 23.63
CA LYS A 492 12.68 2.64 24.96
C LYS A 492 12.79 4.15 24.87
N HIS A 493 13.53 4.65 23.89
CA HIS A 493 13.74 6.07 23.65
C HIS A 493 12.88 6.63 22.51
N ASN A 494 11.92 5.85 22.01
CA ASN A 494 11.09 6.24 20.87
C ASN A 494 9.68 6.66 21.32
N HIS A 495 9.09 7.63 20.61
CA HIS A 495 7.69 7.99 20.77
C HIS A 495 6.75 6.96 20.15
N TYR A 496 7.20 6.26 19.11
CA TYR A 496 6.49 5.15 18.47
C TYR A 496 7.46 4.02 18.07
N LEU A 497 6.93 2.84 17.78
CA LEU A 497 7.73 1.65 17.49
C LEU A 497 8.75 1.91 16.37
N HIS A 498 10.03 1.63 16.62
CA HIS A 498 11.16 1.81 15.69
C HIS A 498 11.51 3.24 15.21
N GLN A 499 10.97 4.31 15.80
CA GLN A 499 11.27 5.70 15.37
C GLN A 499 12.75 5.98 15.02
N ASN A 500 13.69 5.75 15.94
CA ASN A 500 15.10 6.04 15.66
C ASN A 500 15.67 5.19 14.52
N ALA A 501 15.30 3.91 14.46
CA ALA A 501 15.73 3.03 13.37
C ALA A 501 15.17 3.52 12.02
N LEU A 502 13.89 3.89 11.96
CA LEU A 502 13.25 4.42 10.76
C LEU A 502 13.85 5.76 10.33
N SER A 503 14.18 6.67 11.26
CA SER A 503 14.90 7.91 10.93
C SER A 503 16.27 7.64 10.31
N ILE A 504 17.03 6.66 10.83
CA ILE A 504 18.32 6.26 10.24
C ILE A 504 18.10 5.69 8.83
N LEU A 505 17.12 4.80 8.67
CA LEU A 505 16.80 4.18 7.38
C LEU A 505 16.34 5.21 6.33
N SER A 506 15.53 6.20 6.73
CA SER A 506 15.12 7.30 5.84
C SER A 506 16.30 8.12 5.32
N LEU A 507 17.36 8.31 6.12
CA LEU A 507 18.57 8.99 5.65
C LEU A 507 19.35 8.14 4.64
N TYR A 508 19.48 6.84 4.88
CA TYR A 508 20.16 5.94 3.94
C TYR A 508 19.40 5.75 2.64
N GLU A 509 18.08 5.59 2.71
CA GLU A 509 17.23 5.52 1.55
C GLU A 509 17.31 6.83 0.74
N GLY A 510 17.22 7.98 1.41
CA GLY A 510 17.41 9.26 0.75
C GLY A 510 18.76 9.34 0.04
N TRP A 511 19.85 8.95 0.73
CA TRP A 511 21.18 8.91 0.14
C TRP A 511 21.26 7.98 -1.10
N GLU A 512 20.65 6.80 -1.06
CA GLU A 512 20.56 5.88 -2.21
C GLU A 512 19.77 6.50 -3.37
N LEU A 513 18.61 7.10 -3.11
CA LEU A 513 17.74 7.74 -4.11
C LEU A 513 18.38 8.99 -4.75
N PHE A 514 19.32 9.66 -4.07
CA PHE A 514 20.15 10.73 -4.65
C PHE A 514 21.42 10.22 -5.35
N GLY A 515 21.48 8.93 -5.71
CA GLY A 515 22.63 8.33 -6.39
C GLY A 515 23.88 8.30 -5.51
N LYS A 516 23.70 8.06 -4.21
CA LYS A 516 24.77 8.00 -3.19
C LYS A 516 25.56 9.30 -3.03
N LYS A 517 24.94 10.44 -3.37
CA LYS A 517 25.50 11.78 -3.10
C LYS A 517 25.14 12.22 -1.69
N PRO A 518 26.08 12.78 -0.91
CA PRO A 518 25.79 13.23 0.45
C PRO A 518 24.62 14.22 0.53
N LEU A 519 23.70 13.99 1.46
CA LEU A 519 22.54 14.84 1.73
C LEU A 519 23.00 16.16 2.36
N SER A 520 22.38 17.29 1.98
CA SER A 520 22.63 18.53 2.72
C SER A 520 22.13 18.39 4.16
N ARG A 521 22.86 18.96 5.12
CA ARG A 521 22.55 18.79 6.54
C ARG A 521 21.16 19.28 6.92
N CYS A 522 20.71 20.40 6.34
CA CYS A 522 19.35 20.92 6.51
C CYS A 522 18.26 19.97 5.99
N PHE A 523 18.51 19.31 4.85
CA PHE A 523 17.55 18.39 4.26
C PHE A 523 17.53 17.05 5.01
N ALA A 524 18.70 16.55 5.43
CA ALA A 524 18.81 15.39 6.32
C ALA A 524 18.04 15.61 7.63
N GLN A 525 18.10 16.81 8.21
CA GLN A 525 17.28 17.16 9.38
C GLN A 525 15.78 17.06 9.13
N ARG A 526 15.30 17.36 7.91
CA ARG A 526 13.87 17.28 7.57
C ARG A 526 13.40 15.90 7.15
N LEU A 527 14.32 15.03 6.74
CA LEU A 527 14.06 13.62 6.48
C LEU A 527 14.08 12.77 7.75
N ALA A 528 14.96 13.11 8.70
CA ALA A 528 14.96 12.46 10.00
C ALA A 528 13.76 12.94 10.80
N HIS A 529 12.93 12.02 11.31
CA HIS A 529 11.80 12.37 12.16
C HIS A 529 12.31 12.73 13.56
N LEU A 530 12.63 14.01 13.76
CA LEU A 530 13.21 14.55 14.99
C LEU A 530 12.18 15.33 15.82
N ALA A 531 12.41 15.40 17.14
CA ALA A 531 11.64 16.26 18.02
C ALA A 531 11.88 17.75 17.67
N LYS A 532 10.84 18.59 17.82
CA LYS A 532 10.83 20.02 17.40
C LYS A 532 12.03 20.85 17.87
N HIS A 533 12.55 20.59 19.07
CA HIS A 533 13.67 21.34 19.66
C HIS A 533 15.04 20.71 19.36
N LYS A 534 15.08 19.58 18.67
CA LYS A 534 16.28 18.80 18.40
C LYS A 534 16.72 18.99 16.96
N ASN A 535 17.90 19.55 16.76
CA ASN A 535 18.53 19.58 15.44
C ASN A 535 19.25 18.25 15.16
N ILE A 536 19.65 18.04 13.90
CA ILE A 536 20.31 16.80 13.48
C ILE A 536 21.62 16.56 14.24
N ASN A 537 22.39 17.60 14.58
CA ASN A 537 23.67 17.45 15.29
C ASN A 537 23.46 16.92 16.71
N HIS A 538 22.52 17.52 17.46
CA HIS A 538 22.13 17.04 18.78
C HIS A 538 21.59 15.60 18.71
N TRP A 539 20.84 15.25 17.65
CA TRP A 539 20.37 13.88 17.47
C TRP A 539 21.51 12.89 17.22
N LEU A 540 22.48 13.24 16.37
CA LEU A 540 23.68 12.45 16.11
C LEU A 540 24.54 12.29 17.37
N ASP A 541 24.68 13.33 18.19
CA ASP A 541 25.40 13.29 19.46
C ASP A 541 24.74 12.37 20.49
N ASP A 542 23.42 12.20 20.43
CA ASP A 542 22.66 11.34 21.33
C ASP A 542 22.57 9.87 20.89
N LEU A 543 22.92 9.53 19.64
CA LEU A 543 22.85 8.14 19.16
C LEU A 543 23.58 7.12 20.07
N PRO A 544 24.79 7.40 20.62
CA PRO A 544 25.45 6.55 21.60
C PRO A 544 24.62 6.25 22.85
N ASN A 545 23.76 7.18 23.28
CA ASN A 545 22.90 7.02 24.45
C ASN A 545 21.56 6.34 24.11
N MET A 546 21.15 6.36 22.84
CA MET A 546 19.90 5.77 22.35
C MET A 546 20.06 4.32 21.89
N ALA A 547 21.26 3.92 21.50
CA ALA A 547 21.58 2.56 21.11
C ALA A 547 21.60 1.62 22.33
N LYS A 548 21.35 0.32 22.09
CA LYS A 548 21.48 -0.74 23.09
C LYS A 548 22.89 -0.83 23.68
N GLU A 549 23.89 -0.53 22.85
CA GLU A 549 25.31 -0.50 23.20
C GLU A 549 25.91 0.83 22.72
N LYS A 550 26.74 1.45 23.56
CA LYS A 550 27.29 2.78 23.30
C LYS A 550 28.16 2.79 22.04
N GLU A 551 29.01 1.79 21.88
CA GLU A 551 29.91 1.61 20.74
C GLU A 551 29.12 1.48 19.43
N THR A 552 27.96 0.83 19.48
CA THR A 552 27.06 0.72 18.33
C THR A 552 26.52 2.08 17.91
N GLY A 553 26.10 2.91 18.87
CA GLY A 553 25.65 4.27 18.58
C GLY A 553 26.78 5.20 18.11
N GLU A 554 27.99 5.08 18.67
CA GLU A 554 29.19 5.81 18.21
C GLU A 554 29.56 5.43 16.76
N TRP A 555 29.52 4.14 16.45
CA TRP A 555 29.75 3.65 15.08
C TRP A 555 28.68 4.18 14.11
N MET A 556 27.40 4.08 14.48
CA MET A 556 26.30 4.54 13.63
C MET A 556 26.38 6.05 13.35
N LYS A 557 26.69 6.86 14.37
CA LYS A 557 26.94 8.29 14.21
C LYS A 557 27.99 8.55 13.13
N ASN A 558 29.12 7.85 13.21
CA ASN A 558 30.22 8.01 12.24
C ASN A 558 29.82 7.56 10.82
N GLU A 559 28.97 6.54 10.68
CA GLU A 559 28.49 6.13 9.35
C GLU A 559 27.48 7.13 8.76
N ILE A 560 26.60 7.72 9.58
CA ILE A 560 25.64 8.73 9.11
C ILE A 560 26.36 10.02 8.71
N GLU A 561 27.40 10.44 9.45
CA GLU A 561 28.24 11.59 9.09
C GLU A 561 28.92 11.45 7.71
N LYS A 562 29.09 10.23 7.18
CA LYS A 562 29.64 10.02 5.81
C LYS A 562 28.62 10.30 4.70
N ILE A 563 27.33 10.21 4.99
CA ILE A 563 26.26 10.40 4.00
C ILE A 563 25.59 11.77 4.11
N ILE A 564 26.04 12.60 5.06
CA ILE A 564 25.60 13.99 5.24
C ILE A 564 26.78 14.92 4.94
N GLN A 565 26.49 16.10 4.40
CA GLN A 565 27.51 17.12 4.14
C GLN A 565 28.09 17.71 5.46
N PRO A 566 29.40 18.01 5.51
CA PRO A 566 30.08 18.46 6.73
C PRO A 566 29.74 19.90 7.16
N GLU A 567 29.35 20.78 6.23
CA GLU A 567 28.97 22.17 6.52
C GLU A 567 27.49 22.45 6.18
N GLU A 568 26.90 23.42 6.87
CA GLU A 568 25.68 24.08 6.38
C GLU A 568 26.02 24.80 5.08
N ASN A 569 25.55 24.27 3.95
CA ASN A 569 25.56 25.07 2.73
C ASN A 569 24.84 26.39 3.03
N LYS A 570 25.49 27.50 2.68
CA LYS A 570 24.79 28.78 2.55
C LYS A 570 23.52 28.55 1.76
N ILE A 571 22.42 29.16 2.22
CA ILE A 571 21.18 29.23 1.46
C ILE A 571 21.56 29.63 0.04
N ASN A 572 21.24 28.76 -0.92
CA ASN A 572 21.46 29.11 -2.32
C ASN A 572 20.49 30.24 -2.59
N ASP A 573 21.03 31.45 -2.71
CA ASP A 573 20.30 32.71 -2.88
C ASP A 573 19.72 32.78 -4.30
N ASN A 574 19.01 31.73 -4.71
CA ASN A 574 18.19 31.74 -5.90
C ASN A 574 17.10 32.77 -5.63
N GLU A 575 17.12 33.83 -6.44
CA GLU A 575 16.13 34.88 -6.40
C GLU A 575 14.73 34.26 -6.48
N SER A 576 13.87 34.60 -5.52
CA SER A 576 12.49 34.13 -5.52
C SER A 576 11.75 34.65 -6.75
N LEU A 577 10.94 33.81 -7.38
CA LEU A 577 10.18 34.19 -8.58
C LEU A 577 8.84 34.85 -8.25
N THR A 578 8.22 34.48 -7.14
CA THR A 578 6.83 34.79 -6.80
C THR A 578 6.64 35.50 -5.45
N PHE A 579 7.61 35.44 -4.53
CA PHE A 579 7.43 36.04 -3.20
C PHE A 579 7.18 37.55 -3.20
N SER A 580 7.66 38.29 -4.20
CA SER A 580 7.33 39.71 -4.36
C SER A 580 5.84 39.97 -4.59
N PHE A 581 5.09 38.97 -5.06
CA PHE A 581 3.64 39.00 -5.20
C PHE A 581 2.94 38.49 -3.93
N THR A 582 3.45 37.41 -3.32
CA THR A 582 2.74 36.68 -2.27
C THR A 582 3.06 37.15 -0.86
N ALA A 583 4.25 37.69 -0.58
CA ALA A 583 4.59 38.32 0.69
C ALA A 583 4.04 39.76 0.76
N SER A 584 2.72 39.88 0.67
CA SER A 584 2.01 41.16 0.75
C SER A 584 0.69 41.02 1.49
N ARG A 585 0.25 42.09 2.15
CA ARG A 585 -1.06 42.13 2.78
C ARG A 585 -2.20 41.91 1.77
N LYS A 586 -2.01 42.38 0.54
CA LYS A 586 -3.00 42.21 -0.52
C LYS A 586 -3.22 40.74 -0.89
N PHE A 587 -2.16 39.94 -0.90
CA PHE A 587 -2.26 38.50 -1.12
C PHE A 587 -3.02 37.82 0.03
N GLU A 588 -2.65 38.11 1.29
CA GLU A 588 -3.34 37.61 2.49
C GLU A 588 -4.85 37.90 2.45
N GLU A 589 -5.24 39.14 2.17
CA GLU A 589 -6.64 39.54 2.14
C GLU A 589 -7.41 38.87 1.00
N ASN A 590 -6.80 38.74 -0.18
CA ASN A 590 -7.43 38.05 -1.30
C ASN A 590 -7.62 36.56 -0.97
N TRP A 591 -6.60 35.94 -0.37
CA TRP A 591 -6.64 34.54 0.04
C TRP A 591 -7.75 34.30 1.07
N TRP A 592 -7.84 35.14 2.10
CA TRP A 592 -8.93 35.07 3.08
C TRP A 592 -10.32 35.23 2.45
N ASN A 593 -10.48 36.23 1.58
CA ASN A 593 -11.78 36.56 1.02
C ASN A 593 -12.29 35.50 0.03
N ASP A 594 -11.40 34.90 -0.76
CA ASP A 594 -11.76 33.84 -1.70
C ASP A 594 -12.17 32.56 -0.92
N ILE A 595 -11.44 32.17 0.15
CA ILE A 595 -11.88 31.05 1.03
C ILE A 595 -13.25 31.34 1.61
N ARG A 596 -13.44 32.53 2.21
CA ARG A 596 -14.73 32.91 2.80
C ARG A 596 -15.87 32.83 1.80
N TYR A 597 -15.65 33.27 0.56
CA TYR A 597 -16.66 33.20 -0.50
C TYR A 597 -16.98 31.77 -0.90
N LEU A 598 -15.98 30.91 -1.03
CA LEU A 598 -16.17 29.51 -1.42
C LEU A 598 -16.85 28.71 -0.29
N ALA A 599 -16.44 28.93 0.95
CA ALA A 599 -16.92 28.20 2.11
C ALA A 599 -18.31 28.66 2.59
N HIS A 600 -18.53 29.97 2.70
CA HIS A 600 -19.74 30.57 3.30
C HIS A 600 -20.60 31.36 2.31
N GLY A 601 -20.28 31.30 1.01
CA GLY A 601 -21.04 32.00 -0.03
C GLY A 601 -22.30 31.27 -0.47
N LYS A 602 -22.46 31.14 -1.78
CA LYS A 602 -23.69 30.62 -2.39
C LYS A 602 -23.69 29.09 -2.61
N PHE A 603 -22.58 28.42 -2.33
CA PHE A 603 -22.39 26.99 -2.58
C PHE A 603 -22.51 26.24 -1.26
N ILE A 604 -23.54 25.41 -1.12
CA ILE A 604 -23.86 24.73 0.15
C ILE A 604 -23.63 23.23 0.01
N ASN A 605 -24.30 22.59 -0.96
CA ASN A 605 -24.24 21.13 -1.15
C ASN A 605 -23.08 20.78 -2.10
N LYS A 606 -21.89 20.58 -1.52
CA LYS A 606 -20.59 20.55 -2.23
C LYS A 606 -19.90 19.18 -2.19
N ASP A 607 -20.46 18.19 -1.50
CA ASP A 607 -20.01 16.81 -1.60
C ASP A 607 -20.38 16.24 -2.98
N ASN A 608 -19.50 15.37 -3.49
CA ASN A 608 -19.66 14.77 -4.81
C ASN A 608 -20.91 13.87 -4.91
N ALA A 609 -21.42 13.33 -3.81
CA ALA A 609 -22.58 12.46 -3.73
C ALA A 609 -23.90 13.21 -3.46
N ASP A 610 -23.84 14.51 -3.23
CA ASP A 610 -25.02 15.29 -2.85
C ASP A 610 -26.10 15.36 -3.94
N CYS A 611 -27.38 15.47 -3.56
CA CYS A 611 -27.90 15.37 -2.19
C CYS A 611 -28.19 13.90 -1.84
N VAL A 612 -27.86 13.45 -0.63
CA VAL A 612 -28.32 12.12 -0.16
C VAL A 612 -29.83 12.13 0.06
N LEU A 613 -30.49 11.07 -0.39
CA LEU A 613 -31.95 10.99 -0.50
C LEU A 613 -32.65 10.49 0.76
N ASP A 614 -31.94 10.26 1.87
CA ASP A 614 -32.56 9.87 3.12
C ASP A 614 -33.33 11.02 3.79
N GLU A 615 -34.28 10.65 4.64
CA GLU A 615 -35.20 11.62 5.27
C GLU A 615 -34.52 12.54 6.29
N ASP A 616 -33.46 12.09 6.95
CA ASP A 616 -32.76 12.91 7.96
C ASP A 616 -31.91 13.98 7.26
N THR A 617 -31.26 13.62 6.16
CA THR A 617 -30.55 14.56 5.27
C THR A 617 -31.51 15.57 4.65
N LYS A 618 -32.59 15.11 4.00
CA LYS A 618 -33.57 15.98 3.33
C LYS A 618 -34.14 17.07 4.24
N LYS A 619 -34.41 16.76 5.51
CA LYS A 619 -34.97 17.74 6.46
C LYS A 619 -34.01 18.88 6.81
N GLN A 620 -32.70 18.65 6.67
CA GLN A 620 -31.67 19.63 7.03
C GLN A 620 -31.17 20.46 5.85
N LEU A 621 -31.33 19.97 4.61
CA LEU A 621 -30.87 20.66 3.43
C LEU A 621 -31.58 22.01 3.24
N ALA A 622 -30.80 23.07 2.98
CA ALA A 622 -31.33 24.38 2.62
C ALA A 622 -32.02 24.37 1.24
N HIS A 623 -31.53 23.53 0.32
CA HIS A 623 -32.14 23.23 -0.98
C HIS A 623 -31.75 21.82 -1.44
N HIS A 624 -32.53 21.23 -2.35
CA HIS A 624 -32.38 19.83 -2.79
C HIS A 624 -31.71 19.69 -4.16
N HIS A 625 -30.60 20.39 -4.36
CA HIS A 625 -29.76 20.23 -5.56
C HIS A 625 -28.29 20.37 -5.18
N ARG A 626 -27.43 19.65 -5.90
CA ARG A 626 -25.96 19.73 -5.80
C ARG A 626 -25.48 21.07 -6.36
N ASP A 627 -24.51 21.69 -5.70
CA ASP A 627 -23.89 22.95 -6.12
C ASP A 627 -22.50 22.78 -6.75
N LEU A 628 -21.95 21.57 -6.72
CA LEU A 628 -20.61 21.24 -7.20
C LEU A 628 -20.40 21.65 -8.67
N GLU A 629 -21.41 21.47 -9.53
CA GLU A 629 -21.36 21.95 -10.91
C GLU A 629 -21.20 23.47 -10.98
N LYS A 630 -22.03 24.23 -10.26
CA LYS A 630 -21.95 25.70 -10.27
C LYS A 630 -20.63 26.20 -9.69
N LEU A 631 -20.08 25.49 -8.70
CA LEU A 631 -18.77 25.78 -8.14
C LEU A 631 -17.68 25.56 -9.20
N GLY A 632 -17.73 24.46 -9.94
CA GLY A 632 -16.81 24.23 -11.04
C GLY A 632 -16.90 25.29 -12.16
N ASP A 633 -18.11 25.72 -12.50
CA ASP A 633 -18.31 26.81 -13.48
C ASP A 633 -17.68 28.11 -12.99
N TYR A 634 -17.81 28.42 -11.70
CA TYR A 634 -17.18 29.59 -11.09
C TYR A 634 -15.64 29.52 -11.17
N LEU A 635 -15.04 28.38 -10.88
CA LEU A 635 -13.59 28.20 -10.97
C LEU A 635 -13.09 28.38 -12.41
N ILE A 636 -13.78 27.79 -13.39
CA ILE A 636 -13.47 27.97 -14.82
C ILE A 636 -13.55 29.44 -15.22
N GLU A 637 -14.63 30.14 -14.83
CA GLU A 637 -14.81 31.56 -15.16
C GLU A 637 -13.69 32.42 -14.56
N ARG A 638 -13.31 32.18 -13.30
CA ARG A 638 -12.24 32.91 -12.62
C ARG A 638 -10.89 32.75 -13.32
N HIS A 639 -10.53 31.53 -13.71
CA HIS A 639 -9.29 31.25 -14.42
C HIS A 639 -9.28 31.83 -15.84
N ARG A 640 -10.38 31.71 -16.59
CA ARG A 640 -10.52 32.34 -17.91
C ARG A 640 -10.38 33.85 -17.85
N LYS A 641 -10.98 34.48 -16.82
CA LYS A 641 -10.82 35.90 -16.57
C LYS A 641 -9.35 36.27 -16.32
N ALA A 642 -8.62 35.50 -15.52
CA ALA A 642 -7.19 35.72 -15.28
C ALA A 642 -6.36 35.58 -16.58
N ILE A 643 -6.63 34.57 -17.41
CA ILE A 643 -5.96 34.38 -18.71
C ILE A 643 -6.20 35.58 -19.63
N LYS A 644 -7.45 36.05 -19.70
CA LYS A 644 -7.84 37.22 -20.49
C LYS A 644 -7.17 38.51 -20.00
N GLU A 645 -7.17 38.74 -18.69
CA GLU A 645 -6.51 39.92 -18.09
C GLU A 645 -4.99 39.92 -18.29
N ALA A 646 -4.36 38.74 -18.34
CA ALA A 646 -2.94 38.61 -18.69
C ALA A 646 -2.66 38.86 -20.19
N GLY A 647 -3.69 38.75 -21.04
CA GLY A 647 -3.61 38.94 -22.49
C GLY A 647 -2.88 37.82 -23.21
N ILE A 648 -3.03 36.57 -22.74
CA ILE A 648 -2.39 35.38 -23.32
C ILE A 648 -3.41 34.29 -23.73
N GLU A 649 -4.62 34.73 -24.06
CA GLU A 649 -5.68 33.90 -24.66
C GLU A 649 -5.18 33.20 -25.93
N GLY A 650 -5.59 31.95 -26.14
CA GLY A 650 -5.16 31.14 -27.27
C GLY A 650 -3.75 30.53 -27.11
N ILE A 651 -3.09 30.75 -25.97
CA ILE A 651 -1.82 30.09 -25.62
C ILE A 651 -1.94 29.39 -24.26
N ALA A 652 -2.52 30.10 -23.29
CA ALA A 652 -3.00 29.52 -22.04
C ALA A 652 -4.48 29.14 -22.15
N TYR A 653 -4.87 28.07 -21.46
CA TYR A 653 -6.20 27.47 -21.57
C TYR A 653 -6.78 27.14 -20.20
N CYS A 654 -8.10 27.18 -20.08
CA CYS A 654 -8.82 26.65 -18.94
C CYS A 654 -10.11 25.96 -19.41
N GLY A 655 -10.30 24.73 -18.94
CA GLY A 655 -11.43 23.88 -19.32
C GLY A 655 -11.61 22.72 -18.36
N GLU A 656 -12.43 21.76 -18.77
CA GLU A 656 -12.78 20.57 -17.99
C GLU A 656 -12.20 19.28 -18.60
N LEU A 657 -11.96 18.31 -17.72
CA LEU A 657 -11.65 16.93 -18.05
C LEU A 657 -12.85 16.08 -17.62
N PRO A 658 -13.88 15.89 -18.48
CA PRO A 658 -15.10 15.21 -18.10
C PRO A 658 -14.90 13.69 -18.01
N PHE A 659 -15.61 13.04 -17.08
CA PHE A 659 -15.64 11.59 -16.92
C PHE A 659 -16.91 11.10 -16.22
N LYS A 660 -17.10 9.78 -16.21
CA LYS A 660 -18.27 9.13 -15.57
C LYS A 660 -17.86 8.54 -14.22
N TRP A 661 -18.72 8.66 -13.21
CA TRP A 661 -18.55 7.94 -11.95
C TRP A 661 -18.85 6.47 -12.20
N LYS A 662 -17.82 5.63 -12.22
CA LYS A 662 -17.96 4.18 -12.41
C LYS A 662 -17.87 3.47 -11.06
N THR A 663 -18.88 2.67 -10.74
CA THR A 663 -18.94 1.86 -9.51
C THR A 663 -19.40 0.44 -9.83
N ASP A 664 -18.87 -0.53 -9.07
CA ASP A 664 -19.32 -1.92 -9.15
C ASP A 664 -20.69 -2.12 -8.48
N PHE A 665 -21.02 -1.28 -7.50
CA PHE A 665 -22.25 -1.37 -6.70
C PHE A 665 -23.25 -0.26 -7.03
N ASP A 666 -24.48 -0.42 -6.55
CA ASP A 666 -25.57 0.55 -6.71
C ASP A 666 -25.63 1.47 -5.50
N PHE A 667 -25.46 2.77 -5.75
CA PHE A 667 -25.46 3.83 -4.74
C PHE A 667 -26.64 4.79 -4.97
N SER A 668 -27.81 4.28 -5.37
CA SER A 668 -28.99 5.06 -5.78
C SER A 668 -29.50 6.07 -4.74
N GLU A 669 -29.18 5.88 -3.46
CA GLU A 669 -29.52 6.82 -2.38
C GLU A 669 -28.64 8.08 -2.38
N PHE A 670 -27.52 8.08 -3.11
CA PHE A 670 -26.67 9.24 -3.32
C PHE A 670 -27.09 9.97 -4.60
N GLY A 671 -27.65 11.17 -4.45
CA GLY A 671 -28.22 11.94 -5.57
C GLY A 671 -27.22 12.23 -6.68
N GLY A 672 -25.99 12.62 -6.33
CA GLY A 672 -24.93 12.90 -7.31
C GLY A 672 -24.58 11.67 -8.15
N TRP A 673 -24.43 10.51 -7.49
CA TRP A 673 -24.20 9.23 -8.18
C TRP A 673 -25.38 8.87 -9.10
N LYS A 674 -26.62 8.99 -8.61
CA LYS A 674 -27.83 8.64 -9.37
C LYS A 674 -27.96 9.49 -10.63
N LEU A 675 -27.84 10.82 -10.51
CA LEU A 675 -27.90 11.74 -11.64
C LEU A 675 -26.79 11.45 -12.66
N ASN A 676 -25.60 11.06 -12.20
CA ASN A 676 -24.49 10.65 -13.06
C ASN A 676 -24.83 9.37 -13.85
N GLN A 677 -25.41 8.36 -13.18
CA GLN A 677 -25.81 7.11 -13.85
C GLN A 677 -26.94 7.31 -14.86
N GLU A 678 -27.89 8.20 -14.55
CA GLU A 678 -29.03 8.55 -15.42
C GLU A 678 -28.64 9.47 -16.60
N GLY A 679 -27.39 9.94 -16.63
CA GLY A 679 -26.87 10.81 -17.71
C GLY A 679 -27.35 12.26 -17.61
N HIS A 680 -27.83 12.69 -16.44
CA HIS A 680 -28.23 14.06 -16.17
C HIS A 680 -27.04 14.97 -15.81
N THR A 681 -25.95 14.37 -15.31
CA THR A 681 -24.70 15.07 -15.00
C THR A 681 -23.49 14.17 -15.31
N HIS A 682 -22.29 14.73 -15.22
CA HIS A 682 -21.01 14.03 -15.31
C HIS A 682 -20.04 14.62 -14.28
N GLU A 683 -18.96 13.91 -13.99
CA GLU A 683 -17.92 14.41 -13.10
C GLU A 683 -16.82 15.09 -13.91
N ARG A 684 -16.14 16.07 -13.33
CA ARG A 684 -15.11 16.83 -14.03
C ARG A 684 -14.00 17.32 -13.12
N ASN A 685 -12.77 17.10 -13.55
CA ASN A 685 -11.63 17.87 -13.06
C ASN A 685 -11.54 19.16 -13.87
N ILE A 686 -11.04 20.24 -13.27
CA ILE A 686 -10.82 21.52 -13.95
C ILE A 686 -9.33 21.71 -14.13
N LEU A 687 -8.90 22.01 -15.35
CA LEU A 687 -7.48 22.15 -15.67
C LEU A 687 -7.20 23.51 -16.30
N VAL A 688 -6.16 24.17 -15.79
CA VAL A 688 -5.56 25.37 -16.36
C VAL A 688 -4.18 25.01 -16.90
N VAL A 689 -3.93 25.31 -18.17
CA VAL A 689 -2.63 25.10 -18.83
C VAL A 689 -1.95 26.46 -19.03
N ILE A 690 -0.85 26.68 -18.32
CA ILE A 690 -0.04 27.91 -18.40
C ILE A 690 1.27 27.58 -19.14
N PRO A 691 1.57 28.29 -20.25
CA PRO A 691 2.62 27.87 -21.17
C PRO A 691 4.03 28.15 -20.64
N GLY A 692 4.93 27.17 -20.77
CA GLY A 692 6.38 27.35 -20.73
C GLY A 692 6.99 27.32 -22.13
N LYS A 693 8.33 27.34 -22.19
CA LYS A 693 9.06 27.20 -23.46
C LYS A 693 8.88 25.82 -24.10
N ASN A 694 8.89 24.76 -23.28
CA ASN A 694 8.67 23.38 -23.67
C ASN A 694 7.24 22.95 -23.30
N ARG A 695 6.36 22.91 -24.30
CA ARG A 695 4.94 22.51 -24.16
C ARG A 695 4.73 21.00 -23.95
N ASN A 696 5.78 20.19 -24.11
CA ASN A 696 5.71 18.74 -23.99
C ASN A 696 5.98 18.25 -22.56
N GLU A 697 6.25 19.16 -21.61
CA GLU A 697 6.48 18.83 -20.22
C GLU A 697 5.64 19.73 -19.34
N ALA A 698 5.12 19.19 -18.24
CA ALA A 698 4.32 19.95 -17.28
C ALA A 698 4.72 19.65 -15.83
N VAL A 699 4.61 20.68 -14.99
CA VAL A 699 4.60 20.58 -13.52
C VAL A 699 3.19 20.93 -13.05
N VAL A 700 2.61 20.07 -12.23
CA VAL A 700 1.22 20.19 -11.79
C VAL A 700 1.18 20.71 -10.35
N LEU A 701 0.30 21.66 -10.08
CA LEU A 701 -0.15 22.04 -8.73
C LEU A 701 -1.66 21.75 -8.66
N GLY A 702 -2.10 20.99 -7.67
CA GLY A 702 -3.50 20.60 -7.56
C GLY A 702 -4.07 20.66 -6.16
N ASP A 703 -5.39 20.63 -6.10
CA ASP A 703 -6.26 20.51 -4.93
C ASP A 703 -7.44 19.58 -5.28
N HIS A 704 -8.38 19.41 -4.36
CA HIS A 704 -9.76 19.02 -4.68
C HIS A 704 -10.74 20.14 -4.27
N TYR A 705 -11.91 20.20 -4.92
CA TYR A 705 -12.89 21.27 -4.69
C TYR A 705 -14.25 20.79 -4.15
N ASP A 706 -14.46 19.47 -4.03
CA ASP A 706 -15.53 18.89 -3.24
C ASP A 706 -15.19 18.88 -1.74
N THR A 707 -16.21 18.73 -0.89
CA THR A 707 -16.08 18.78 0.58
C THR A 707 -16.63 17.53 1.25
N ALA A 708 -16.01 17.08 2.35
CA ALA A 708 -16.50 15.97 3.16
C ALA A 708 -17.89 16.20 3.77
N TYR A 709 -18.52 15.12 4.21
CA TYR A 709 -19.63 15.17 5.14
C TYR A 709 -19.20 15.42 6.59
N MET A 710 -20.00 16.20 7.31
CA MET A 710 -19.78 16.52 8.73
C MET A 710 -20.10 15.32 9.65
N ALA A 711 -19.06 14.70 10.19
CA ALA A 711 -19.15 13.54 11.07
C ALA A 711 -19.87 13.82 12.39
N ASP A 712 -19.79 15.03 12.94
CA ASP A 712 -20.52 15.43 14.15
C ASP A 712 -22.03 15.62 13.93
N VAL A 713 -22.45 15.95 12.70
CA VAL A 713 -23.87 15.98 12.30
C VAL A 713 -24.41 14.57 12.02
N TYR A 714 -23.58 13.71 11.47
CA TYR A 714 -23.93 12.34 11.15
C TYR A 714 -23.96 11.43 12.40
N GLU A 715 -22.89 11.42 13.19
CA GLU A 715 -22.69 10.44 14.26
C GLU A 715 -23.59 10.73 15.47
N LYS A 716 -24.50 9.80 15.76
CA LYS A 716 -25.49 9.93 16.84
C LYS A 716 -24.85 10.02 18.22
N GLU A 717 -23.70 9.38 18.39
CA GLU A 717 -22.92 9.41 19.63
C GLU A 717 -22.30 10.80 19.92
N ASN A 718 -22.18 11.66 18.91
CA ASN A 718 -21.74 13.04 19.05
C ASN A 718 -22.91 14.04 19.11
N GLY A 719 -24.16 13.56 19.20
CA GLY A 719 -25.36 14.40 19.17
C GLY A 719 -25.92 14.66 17.77
N GLY A 720 -25.33 14.06 16.74
CA GLY A 720 -25.84 14.06 15.37
C GLY A 720 -27.17 13.31 15.23
N ASN A 721 -27.84 13.49 14.09
CA ASN A 721 -29.10 12.80 13.81
C ASN A 721 -29.02 11.79 12.66
N GLY A 722 -27.85 11.64 12.02
CA GLY A 722 -27.65 10.72 10.89
C GLY A 722 -27.71 11.38 9.52
N ALA A 723 -27.92 12.70 9.45
CA ALA A 723 -27.87 13.43 8.19
C ALA A 723 -26.45 13.52 7.63
N ARG A 724 -26.33 13.43 6.30
CA ARG A 724 -25.10 13.64 5.55
C ARG A 724 -25.13 15.03 4.95
N ILE A 725 -24.50 15.98 5.64
CA ILE A 725 -24.46 17.38 5.24
C ILE A 725 -23.01 17.76 4.97
N SER A 726 -22.77 18.34 3.80
CA SER A 726 -21.46 18.84 3.37
C SER A 726 -20.90 19.84 4.38
N ALA A 727 -19.62 19.74 4.68
CA ALA A 727 -18.89 20.73 5.45
C ALA A 727 -18.79 22.06 4.68
N ASN A 728 -18.47 23.15 5.39
CA ASN A 728 -18.24 24.43 4.73
C ASN A 728 -16.97 24.39 3.87
N GLY A 729 -15.96 23.61 4.25
CA GLY A 729 -14.77 23.33 3.44
C GLY A 729 -13.71 24.42 3.51
N ALA A 730 -13.69 25.25 4.56
CA ALA A 730 -12.79 26.40 4.61
C ALA A 730 -11.32 25.97 4.56
N ASP A 731 -10.95 24.97 5.34
CA ASP A 731 -9.63 24.36 5.30
C ASP A 731 -9.60 23.21 4.29
N ASP A 732 -10.64 22.37 4.28
CA ASP A 732 -10.79 21.13 3.50
C ASP A 732 -11.86 21.25 2.38
N ASN A 733 -11.54 21.84 1.22
CA ASN A 733 -10.19 22.20 0.80
C ASN A 733 -10.09 23.58 0.11
N PHE A 734 -10.96 24.53 0.47
CA PHE A 734 -10.96 25.85 -0.17
C PHE A 734 -9.71 26.70 0.13
N SER A 735 -8.97 26.36 1.19
CA SER A 735 -7.63 26.91 1.44
C SER A 735 -6.68 26.63 0.26
N ALA A 736 -6.71 25.41 -0.29
CA ALA A 736 -5.95 25.00 -1.47
C ALA A 736 -6.56 25.52 -2.78
N SER A 737 -7.89 25.45 -2.96
CA SER A 737 -8.55 25.97 -4.17
C SER A 737 -8.27 27.45 -4.38
N THR A 738 -8.33 28.23 -3.31
CA THR A 738 -8.01 29.65 -3.34
C THR A 738 -6.55 29.89 -3.71
N THR A 739 -5.65 29.04 -3.24
CA THR A 739 -4.23 29.11 -3.59
C THR A 739 -4.03 28.96 -5.10
N LEU A 740 -4.73 28.03 -5.76
CA LEU A 740 -4.68 27.91 -7.23
C LEU A 740 -5.24 29.15 -7.95
N LEU A 741 -6.37 29.71 -7.47
CA LEU A 741 -6.96 30.92 -8.04
C LEU A 741 -5.99 32.11 -8.01
N LEU A 742 -5.19 32.24 -6.94
CA LEU A 742 -4.20 33.31 -6.79
C LEU A 742 -2.86 32.99 -7.46
N ALA A 743 -2.51 31.71 -7.63
CA ALA A 743 -1.32 31.28 -8.34
C ALA A 743 -1.41 31.57 -9.85
N ALA A 744 -2.59 31.35 -10.45
CA ALA A 744 -2.82 31.53 -11.88
C ALA A 744 -2.33 32.89 -12.42
N PRO A 745 -2.77 34.06 -11.92
CA PRO A 745 -2.30 35.35 -12.44
C PRO A 745 -0.79 35.57 -12.27
N ILE A 746 -0.15 35.00 -11.25
CA ILE A 746 1.29 35.10 -11.04
C ILE A 746 2.03 34.29 -12.11
N TYR A 747 1.64 33.04 -12.32
CA TYR A 747 2.27 32.17 -13.32
C TYR A 747 2.04 32.66 -14.75
N LEU A 748 0.87 33.23 -15.06
CA LEU A 748 0.60 33.87 -16.35
C LEU A 748 1.58 35.03 -16.62
N GLN A 749 1.95 35.81 -15.59
CA GLN A 749 2.97 36.86 -15.72
C GLN A 749 4.38 36.27 -15.95
N LEU A 750 4.75 35.20 -15.23
CA LEU A 750 6.04 34.51 -15.46
C LEU A 750 6.13 33.91 -16.86
N ALA A 751 5.05 33.31 -17.35
CA ALA A 751 4.92 32.77 -18.70
C ALA A 751 5.13 33.87 -19.75
N LYS A 752 4.44 35.00 -19.61
CA LYS A 752 4.58 36.18 -20.49
C LYS A 752 5.99 36.75 -20.48
N ALA A 753 6.68 36.69 -19.34
CA ALA A 753 8.07 37.09 -19.19
C ALA A 753 9.08 36.04 -19.73
N GLY A 754 8.63 34.89 -20.22
CA GLY A 754 9.49 33.81 -20.71
C GLY A 754 10.34 33.14 -19.63
N LYS A 755 9.90 33.21 -18.36
CA LYS A 755 10.63 32.66 -17.21
C LYS A 755 10.38 31.17 -16.97
N LEU A 756 9.33 30.61 -17.55
CA LEU A 756 8.98 29.20 -17.40
C LEU A 756 9.64 28.36 -18.50
N GLU A 757 10.34 27.29 -18.10
CA GLU A 757 10.94 26.34 -19.05
C GLU A 757 9.90 25.35 -19.57
N ARG A 758 8.97 24.93 -18.72
CA ARG A 758 7.93 23.95 -19.02
C ARG A 758 6.56 24.42 -18.53
N ASP A 759 5.48 23.80 -19.02
CA ASP A 759 4.13 24.23 -18.68
C ASP A 759 3.86 24.07 -17.18
N ILE A 760 3.07 24.98 -16.62
CA ILE A 760 2.46 24.80 -15.30
C ILE A 760 1.01 24.43 -15.51
N TRP A 761 0.58 23.33 -14.90
CA TRP A 761 -0.81 22.90 -14.88
C TRP A 761 -1.40 23.12 -13.50
N LEU A 762 -2.52 23.84 -13.42
CA LEU A 762 -3.31 23.96 -12.19
C LEU A 762 -4.52 23.06 -12.32
N ILE A 763 -4.69 22.11 -11.40
CA ILE A 763 -5.77 21.13 -11.47
C ILE A 763 -6.65 21.18 -10.21
N HIS A 764 -7.94 21.40 -10.39
CA HIS A 764 -8.94 21.14 -9.36
C HIS A 764 -9.55 19.76 -9.58
N LEU A 765 -9.25 18.84 -8.67
CA LEU A 765 -9.77 17.48 -8.66
C LEU A 765 -11.15 17.44 -8.02
N THR A 766 -11.99 16.49 -8.44
CA THR A 766 -13.32 16.29 -7.86
C THR A 766 -13.45 14.89 -7.30
N GLY A 767 -14.21 14.73 -6.23
CA GLY A 767 -14.54 13.45 -5.65
C GLY A 767 -13.37 12.83 -4.89
N GLU A 768 -12.53 13.66 -4.26
CA GLU A 768 -11.57 13.19 -3.26
C GLU A 768 -12.33 12.44 -2.16
N GLU A 769 -13.42 13.04 -1.73
CA GLU A 769 -14.11 12.67 -0.52
C GLU A 769 -14.92 11.39 -0.67
N PHE A 770 -15.20 10.74 0.46
CA PHE A 770 -16.13 9.62 0.47
C PHE A 770 -17.52 10.09 0.03
N PRO A 771 -18.26 9.33 -0.82
CA PRO A 771 -18.02 7.97 -1.29
C PRO A 771 -17.25 7.86 -2.61
N SER A 772 -16.70 8.95 -3.15
CA SER A 772 -16.03 8.95 -4.45
C SER A 772 -14.59 8.43 -4.35
N ASP A 773 -13.86 8.75 -3.26
CA ASP A 773 -12.55 8.20 -2.84
C ASP A 773 -11.38 8.49 -3.83
N CYS A 774 -11.02 9.76 -4.01
CA CYS A 774 -9.98 10.21 -4.95
C CYS A 774 -10.36 10.03 -6.43
N MET A 775 -11.65 10.13 -6.75
CA MET A 775 -12.20 9.82 -8.08
C MET A 775 -11.56 10.64 -9.20
N GLY A 776 -11.36 11.94 -8.99
CA GLY A 776 -10.73 12.84 -9.94
C GLY A 776 -9.27 12.48 -10.19
N ALA A 777 -8.49 12.19 -9.14
CA ALA A 777 -7.11 11.74 -9.29
C ALA A 777 -7.01 10.39 -9.99
N ARG A 778 -7.93 9.44 -9.69
CA ARG A 778 -8.01 8.15 -10.39
C ARG A 778 -8.23 8.34 -11.89
N ASP A 779 -9.19 9.16 -12.29
CA ASP A 779 -9.47 9.43 -13.71
C ASP A 779 -8.27 10.12 -14.40
N PHE A 780 -7.67 11.12 -13.76
CA PHE A 780 -6.50 11.81 -14.30
C PHE A 780 -5.32 10.87 -14.50
N CYS A 781 -4.99 10.05 -13.49
CA CYS A 781 -3.94 9.04 -13.58
C CYS A 781 -4.25 8.02 -14.69
N GLN A 782 -5.49 7.54 -14.76
CA GLN A 782 -5.90 6.57 -15.77
C GLN A 782 -5.75 7.14 -17.20
N LYS A 783 -6.25 8.35 -17.47
CA LYS A 783 -6.12 9.02 -18.77
C LYS A 783 -4.67 9.34 -19.12
N THR A 784 -3.85 9.67 -18.13
CA THR A 784 -2.40 9.87 -18.31
C THR A 784 -1.73 8.56 -18.75
N LEU A 785 -1.98 7.45 -18.06
CA LEU A 785 -1.42 6.13 -18.42
C LEU A 785 -1.90 5.63 -19.79
N GLN A 786 -3.14 5.97 -20.16
CA GLN A 786 -3.79 5.61 -21.42
C GLN A 786 -3.40 6.52 -22.60
N ASN A 787 -2.62 7.58 -22.38
CA ASN A 787 -2.33 8.62 -23.36
C ASN A 787 -3.63 9.14 -24.01
N SER A 788 -4.63 9.48 -23.20
CA SER A 788 -5.96 9.90 -23.66
C SER A 788 -6.45 11.17 -22.95
N LEU A 789 -5.52 11.99 -22.45
CA LEU A 789 -5.84 13.21 -21.73
C LEU A 789 -6.28 14.31 -22.72
N GLN A 790 -7.57 14.66 -22.68
CA GLN A 790 -8.18 15.65 -23.56
C GLN A 790 -8.86 16.74 -22.73
N LEU A 791 -8.46 17.99 -22.93
CA LEU A 791 -9.00 19.16 -22.24
C LEU A 791 -10.11 19.79 -23.07
N HIS A 792 -11.33 19.84 -22.53
CA HIS A 792 -12.49 20.44 -23.18
C HIS A 792 -12.62 21.90 -22.77
N LEU A 793 -12.46 22.82 -23.72
CA LEU A 793 -12.65 24.25 -23.47
C LEU A 793 -14.14 24.60 -23.58
N ASP A 794 -14.86 23.92 -24.45
CA ASP A 794 -16.32 23.99 -24.59
C ASP A 794 -16.77 22.73 -25.32
N ASN A 795 -18.02 22.70 -25.78
CA ASN A 795 -18.58 21.53 -26.48
C ASN A 795 -17.92 21.23 -27.83
N GLU A 796 -17.18 22.17 -28.42
CA GLU A 796 -16.60 22.05 -29.77
C GLU A 796 -15.07 22.04 -29.77
N ASN A 797 -14.44 22.68 -28.78
CA ASN A 797 -12.99 22.88 -28.73
C ASN A 797 -12.32 21.96 -27.71
N VAL A 798 -11.42 21.10 -28.20
CA VAL A 798 -10.65 20.14 -27.40
C VAL A 798 -9.15 20.33 -27.65
N ILE A 799 -8.36 20.39 -26.57
CA ILE A 799 -6.90 20.40 -26.61
C ILE A 799 -6.39 19.00 -26.21
N ASP A 800 -5.60 18.38 -27.07
CA ASP A 800 -4.96 17.10 -26.78
C ASP A 800 -3.68 17.32 -25.96
N LEU A 801 -3.68 16.78 -24.74
CA LEU A 801 -2.57 16.84 -23.79
C LEU A 801 -1.92 15.47 -23.56
N SER A 802 -2.35 14.45 -24.32
CA SER A 802 -1.95 13.04 -24.12
C SER A 802 -0.45 12.77 -24.24
N LYS A 803 0.29 13.66 -24.89
CA LYS A 803 1.75 13.53 -25.11
C LYS A 803 2.59 14.35 -24.14
N THR A 804 1.97 15.10 -23.23
CA THR A 804 2.70 15.92 -22.26
C THR A 804 3.22 15.04 -21.13
N GLU A 805 4.54 15.07 -20.91
CA GLU A 805 5.16 14.37 -19.79
C GLU A 805 4.98 15.17 -18.49
N ILE A 806 4.27 14.60 -17.52
CA ILE A 806 4.20 15.11 -16.15
C ILE A 806 5.54 14.85 -15.46
N LYS A 807 6.23 15.93 -15.10
CA LYS A 807 7.54 15.90 -14.43
C LYS A 807 7.43 15.90 -12.92
N GLY A 808 6.31 16.37 -12.39
CA GLY A 808 6.02 16.41 -10.97
C GLY A 808 4.63 16.94 -10.69
N VAL A 809 4.03 16.45 -9.62
CA VAL A 809 2.74 16.87 -9.09
C VAL A 809 2.93 17.32 -7.65
N TYR A 810 2.43 18.49 -7.31
CA TYR A 810 2.23 18.92 -5.94
C TYR A 810 0.73 18.95 -5.68
N VAL A 811 0.24 18.11 -4.77
CA VAL A 811 -1.16 18.14 -4.33
C VAL A 811 -1.21 18.89 -3.01
N MET A 812 -2.14 19.83 -2.87
CA MET A 812 -2.41 20.57 -1.65
C MET A 812 -3.69 20.08 -1.01
N ASP A 813 -3.65 19.92 0.30
CA ASP A 813 -4.77 19.44 1.11
C ASP A 813 -4.67 20.07 2.50
N MET A 814 -5.75 20.67 3.02
CA MET A 814 -5.82 21.29 4.35
C MET A 814 -4.59 22.15 4.69
N ILE A 815 -4.48 23.35 4.11
CA ILE A 815 -3.28 24.19 4.23
C ILE A 815 -3.47 25.43 5.11
N GLY A 816 -4.61 25.57 5.79
CA GLY A 816 -5.02 26.79 6.49
C GLY A 816 -5.20 26.67 8.01
N HIS A 817 -5.45 25.50 8.60
CA HIS A 817 -5.84 25.40 10.01
C HIS A 817 -4.72 25.70 11.03
N ASN A 818 -3.50 25.19 10.81
CA ASN A 818 -2.33 25.33 11.71
C ASN A 818 -2.51 24.67 13.10
N ASN A 819 -2.13 23.40 13.22
CA ASN A 819 -2.28 22.58 14.43
C ASN A 819 -1.84 23.26 15.75
N ASP A 820 -2.75 23.34 16.72
CA ASP A 820 -2.52 23.96 18.04
C ASP A 820 -1.43 23.27 18.89
N LYS A 821 -1.23 21.95 18.72
CA LYS A 821 -0.20 21.18 19.44
C LYS A 821 1.18 21.37 18.84
N ASN A 822 1.25 21.56 17.51
CA ASN A 822 2.49 21.63 16.75
C ASN A 822 2.41 22.78 15.73
N ILE A 823 2.35 24.00 16.26
CA ILE A 823 2.21 25.21 15.45
C ILE A 823 3.35 25.39 14.45
N ASP A 824 2.99 25.96 13.30
CA ASP A 824 3.88 26.38 12.21
C ASP A 824 4.61 25.23 11.52
N VAL A 825 4.10 24.00 11.66
CA VAL A 825 4.63 22.81 10.98
C VAL A 825 3.71 22.46 9.82
N PHE A 826 4.30 22.13 8.68
CA PHE A 826 3.59 21.48 7.57
C PHE A 826 4.41 20.28 7.09
N GLN A 827 3.79 19.43 6.27
CA GLN A 827 4.46 18.29 5.64
C GLN A 827 4.54 18.46 4.13
N ALA A 828 5.70 18.10 3.58
CA ALA A 828 5.94 17.85 2.17
C ALA A 828 6.22 16.35 2.04
N SER A 829 5.18 15.57 1.80
CA SER A 829 5.23 14.10 1.83
C SER A 829 5.43 13.56 0.41
N PRO A 830 6.64 13.12 0.03
CA PRO A 830 6.89 12.58 -1.32
C PRO A 830 6.28 11.19 -1.51
N GLY A 831 5.90 10.89 -2.76
CA GLY A 831 5.70 9.53 -3.23
C GLY A 831 6.98 8.68 -3.20
N LYS A 832 6.88 7.43 -3.64
CA LYS A 832 7.94 6.42 -3.45
C LYS A 832 9.19 6.61 -4.33
N SER A 833 9.14 7.44 -5.38
CA SER A 833 10.22 7.55 -6.36
C SER A 833 11.32 8.56 -5.98
N ALA A 834 12.50 8.42 -6.61
CA ALA A 834 13.59 9.39 -6.47
C ALA A 834 13.16 10.80 -6.92
N GLU A 835 12.39 10.90 -8.00
CA GLU A 835 11.84 12.16 -8.50
C GLU A 835 10.91 12.83 -7.49
N SER A 836 10.06 12.05 -6.81
CA SER A 836 9.22 12.56 -5.72
C SER A 836 10.07 13.15 -4.59
N LEU A 837 11.17 12.48 -4.23
CA LEU A 837 12.10 12.98 -3.21
C LEU A 837 12.86 14.24 -3.66
N HIS A 838 13.22 14.32 -4.95
CA HIS A 838 13.78 15.52 -5.56
C HIS A 838 12.80 16.70 -5.50
N LEU A 839 11.52 16.47 -5.79
CA LEU A 839 10.45 17.48 -5.65
C LEU A 839 10.30 17.96 -4.21
N ALA A 840 10.35 17.06 -3.23
CA ALA A 840 10.29 17.43 -1.82
C ALA A 840 11.53 18.23 -1.36
N LYS A 841 12.71 17.94 -1.93
CA LYS A 841 13.92 18.74 -1.72
C LYS A 841 13.76 20.17 -2.25
N CYS A 842 13.16 20.35 -3.43
CA CYS A 842 12.84 21.67 -3.97
C CYS A 842 11.90 22.44 -3.04
N ALA A 843 10.83 21.79 -2.55
CA ALA A 843 9.92 22.37 -1.58
C ALA A 843 10.63 22.82 -0.29
N HIS A 844 11.51 21.97 0.25
CA HIS A 844 12.32 22.29 1.42
C HIS A 844 13.20 23.53 1.20
N GLN A 845 13.83 23.64 0.03
CA GLN A 845 14.69 24.79 -0.30
C GLN A 845 13.88 26.09 -0.40
N VAL A 846 12.69 26.04 -1.00
CA VAL A 846 11.79 27.19 -1.05
C VAL A 846 11.31 27.59 0.35
N ASN A 847 10.98 26.64 1.22
CA ASN A 847 10.64 26.92 2.62
C ASN A 847 11.80 27.61 3.37
N MET A 848 13.05 27.16 3.18
CA MET A 848 14.20 27.85 3.76
C MET A 848 14.33 29.28 3.24
N ASN A 849 14.14 29.49 1.94
CA ASN A 849 14.19 30.82 1.32
C ASN A 849 13.10 31.73 1.88
N TRP A 850 11.87 31.24 2.05
CA TRP A 850 10.79 31.98 2.73
C TRP A 850 11.22 32.42 4.13
N ASN A 851 11.67 31.47 4.96
CA ASN A 851 12.09 31.72 6.34
C ASN A 851 13.25 32.72 6.46
N ALA A 852 14.15 32.77 5.48
CA ALA A 852 15.22 33.76 5.45
C ALA A 852 14.70 35.17 5.15
N HIS A 853 13.70 35.28 4.27
CA HIS A 853 13.11 36.57 3.88
C HIS A 853 12.15 37.13 4.92
N THR A 854 11.45 36.30 5.71
CA THR A 854 10.55 36.77 6.76
C THR A 854 11.24 37.72 7.73
N HIS A 855 12.54 37.51 8.01
CA HIS A 855 13.32 38.42 8.83
C HIS A 855 13.35 39.86 8.27
N ASN A 856 13.58 39.99 6.96
CA ASN A 856 13.66 41.29 6.28
C ASN A 856 12.27 41.91 6.11
N TRP A 857 11.28 41.14 5.67
CA TRP A 857 9.92 41.66 5.48
C TRP A 857 9.28 42.12 6.79
N ASN A 858 9.57 41.44 7.89
CA ASN A 858 9.11 41.82 9.21
C ASN A 858 9.86 43.01 9.82
N GLN A 859 10.88 43.56 9.16
CA GLN A 859 11.50 44.85 9.53
C GLN A 859 10.91 46.04 8.77
N SER A 860 10.02 45.80 7.81
CA SER A 860 9.31 46.86 7.10
C SER A 860 8.52 47.76 8.05
N THR A 861 8.30 49.01 7.68
CA THR A 861 7.51 49.97 8.47
C THR A 861 6.10 49.45 8.77
N GLU A 862 5.52 48.67 7.86
CA GLU A 862 4.20 48.06 8.02
C GLU A 862 4.18 46.99 9.12
N ARG A 863 5.25 46.19 9.29
CA ARG A 863 5.23 44.98 10.14
C ARG A 863 6.23 44.94 11.31
N ALA A 864 7.15 45.90 11.40
CA ALA A 864 8.22 45.95 12.42
C ALA A 864 7.74 45.83 13.87
N HIS A 865 6.57 46.38 14.16
CA HIS A 865 6.00 46.45 15.51
C HIS A 865 4.89 45.41 15.76
N LEU A 866 4.57 44.56 14.77
CA LEU A 866 3.46 43.61 14.87
C LEU A 866 3.86 42.31 15.58
N GLY A 867 2.85 41.63 16.11
CA GLY A 867 2.97 40.30 16.70
C GLY A 867 2.56 39.19 15.72
N ARG A 868 2.37 37.99 16.26
CA ARG A 868 1.66 36.91 15.58
C ARG A 868 0.18 37.26 15.44
N GLY A 869 -0.42 36.93 14.30
CA GLY A 869 -1.86 37.04 14.11
C GLY A 869 -2.64 36.09 15.00
N LYS A 870 -3.96 36.25 14.98
CA LYS A 870 -4.90 35.47 15.77
C LYS A 870 -6.01 35.00 14.84
N ARG A 871 -6.49 33.78 15.05
CA ARG A 871 -7.73 33.32 14.43
C ARG A 871 -8.89 34.22 14.85
N VAL A 872 -9.85 34.40 13.94
CA VAL A 872 -11.04 35.23 14.15
C VAL A 872 -12.06 34.52 15.02
N LYS A 873 -13.06 35.27 15.51
CA LYS A 873 -14.19 34.68 16.27
C LYS A 873 -15.46 34.57 15.44
N SER A 874 -15.47 35.17 14.26
CA SER A 874 -16.59 35.14 13.33
C SER A 874 -16.08 35.15 11.89
N GLU A 875 -16.72 34.36 11.03
CA GLU A 875 -16.53 34.29 9.58
C GLU A 875 -16.53 35.65 8.85
N ASN A 876 -17.17 36.67 9.42
CA ASN A 876 -17.26 38.00 8.80
C ASN A 876 -16.06 38.90 9.11
N GLU A 877 -15.23 38.52 10.07
CA GLU A 877 -14.05 39.26 10.48
C GLU A 877 -12.88 39.02 9.50
N MET A 878 -12.06 40.05 9.28
CA MET A 878 -10.77 39.93 8.60
C MET A 878 -9.68 39.96 9.68
N PRO A 879 -8.78 38.97 9.77
CA PRO A 879 -7.66 39.00 10.71
C PRO A 879 -6.82 40.27 10.51
N GLU A 880 -6.36 40.89 11.60
CA GLU A 880 -5.46 42.05 11.53
C GLU A 880 -4.15 41.70 10.81
N THR A 881 -3.48 42.70 10.21
CA THR A 881 -2.12 42.50 9.70
C THR A 881 -1.20 42.05 10.84
N ALA A 882 -0.33 41.08 10.55
CA ALA A 882 0.60 40.52 11.52
C ALA A 882 1.99 40.30 10.90
N LYS A 883 2.90 39.65 11.62
CA LYS A 883 4.20 39.23 11.07
C LYS A 883 4.04 38.06 10.12
N PHE A 884 4.84 38.05 9.05
CA PHE A 884 5.05 36.85 8.25
C PHE A 884 5.68 35.76 9.11
N LEU A 885 5.13 34.55 9.06
CA LEU A 885 5.59 33.42 9.86
C LEU A 885 6.69 32.64 9.16
N SER A 886 7.73 32.29 9.89
CA SER A 886 8.65 31.24 9.47
C SER A 886 8.01 29.88 9.76
N LEU A 887 7.99 28.99 8.77
CA LEU A 887 7.35 27.68 8.85
C LEU A 887 8.37 26.55 8.83
N GLU A 888 8.04 25.45 9.51
CA GLU A 888 8.82 24.23 9.56
C GLU A 888 8.23 23.18 8.59
N GLY A 889 8.80 23.10 7.38
CA GLY A 889 8.42 22.10 6.39
C GLY A 889 9.15 20.77 6.59
N ASN A 890 8.44 19.77 7.10
CA ASN A 890 8.98 18.42 7.31
C ASN A 890 8.82 17.55 6.06
N VAL A 891 9.83 16.73 5.74
CA VAL A 891 9.79 15.84 4.57
C VAL A 891 9.51 14.42 5.04
N ARG A 892 8.26 13.95 4.85
CA ARG A 892 7.79 12.67 5.37
C ARG A 892 7.68 11.62 4.26
N ASN A 893 8.76 10.87 4.05
CA ASN A 893 8.77 9.76 3.10
C ASN A 893 7.86 8.60 3.57
N HIS A 894 7.81 7.52 2.80
CA HIS A 894 6.91 6.40 3.08
C HIS A 894 7.26 5.60 4.35
N LEU A 895 8.48 5.75 4.87
CA LEU A 895 8.93 5.16 6.13
C LEU A 895 8.48 5.96 7.36
N ASP A 896 8.14 7.25 7.20
CA ASP A 896 7.57 8.05 8.29
C ASP A 896 6.09 7.66 8.48
N PRO A 897 5.69 7.14 9.66
CA PRO A 897 4.30 6.75 9.92
C PRO A 897 3.34 7.94 10.00
N HIS A 898 3.83 9.17 10.05
CA HIS A 898 3.05 10.42 10.00
C HIS A 898 2.93 11.02 8.60
N SER A 899 3.47 10.36 7.56
CA SER A 899 3.24 10.76 6.18
C SER A 899 1.76 10.59 5.84
N SER A 900 1.07 11.68 5.50
CA SER A 900 -0.37 11.66 5.18
C SER A 900 -0.69 11.33 3.73
N ILE A 901 0.32 11.14 2.86
CA ILE A 901 0.12 10.86 1.43
C ILE A 901 -0.78 9.64 1.19
N PHE A 902 -0.84 8.71 2.14
CA PHE A 902 -1.56 7.45 2.02
C PHE A 902 -3.08 7.55 2.13
N ASN A 903 -3.63 8.74 2.41
CA ASN A 903 -5.07 8.95 2.54
C ASN A 903 -5.70 9.99 1.62
N THR A 904 -4.96 10.49 0.62
CA THR A 904 -5.39 11.58 -0.24
C THR A 904 -5.26 11.22 -1.71
N ASP A 905 -5.63 12.15 -2.59
CA ASP A 905 -5.34 12.10 -4.03
C ASP A 905 -3.86 11.80 -4.34
N GLY A 906 -2.94 12.24 -3.49
CA GLY A 906 -1.50 12.01 -3.62
C GLY A 906 -1.12 10.52 -3.72
N LEU A 907 -1.88 9.63 -3.07
CA LEU A 907 -1.67 8.19 -3.17
C LEU A 907 -1.88 7.68 -4.59
N MET A 908 -2.91 8.18 -5.29
CA MET A 908 -3.25 7.73 -6.64
C MET A 908 -2.11 8.04 -7.62
N PHE A 909 -1.54 9.24 -7.53
CA PHE A 909 -0.36 9.62 -8.32
C PHE A 909 0.86 8.76 -7.96
N SER A 910 1.13 8.55 -6.66
CA SER A 910 2.28 7.76 -6.21
C SER A 910 2.19 6.30 -6.67
N ASP A 911 1.02 5.66 -6.57
CA ASP A 911 0.83 4.26 -6.97
C ASP A 911 0.79 4.12 -8.50
N ALA A 912 0.36 5.15 -9.24
CA ALA A 912 0.53 5.23 -10.69
C ALA A 912 2.00 5.43 -11.11
N GLY A 913 2.88 5.83 -10.20
CA GLY A 913 4.29 6.15 -10.51
C GLY A 913 4.52 7.56 -11.05
N ILE A 914 3.53 8.45 -10.94
CA ILE A 914 3.69 9.86 -11.26
C ILE A 914 4.44 10.52 -10.09
N PRO A 915 5.58 11.21 -10.32
CA PRO A 915 6.30 11.88 -9.25
C PRO A 915 5.40 12.89 -8.53
N VAL A 916 5.26 12.74 -7.22
CA VAL A 916 4.27 13.51 -6.45
C VAL A 916 4.79 13.90 -5.07
N VAL A 917 4.36 15.06 -4.60
CA VAL A 917 4.50 15.51 -3.21
C VAL A 917 3.15 16.00 -2.72
N LEU A 918 2.69 15.50 -1.58
CA LEU A 918 1.55 16.06 -0.86
C LEU A 918 2.05 17.20 0.04
N PHE A 919 1.51 18.40 -0.17
CA PHE A 919 1.57 19.51 0.76
C PHE A 919 0.32 19.49 1.63
N MET A 920 0.54 19.30 2.92
CA MET A 920 -0.55 19.29 3.89
C MET A 920 -0.08 19.94 5.19
N GLU A 921 -1.00 20.47 5.99
CA GLU A 921 -0.65 20.85 7.34
C GLU A 921 -0.11 19.68 8.17
N ASN A 922 0.35 19.95 9.40
CA ASN A 922 0.69 18.90 10.34
C ASN A 922 -0.57 18.20 10.90
N TYR A 923 -1.10 17.31 10.05
CA TYR A 923 -2.35 16.61 10.22
C TYR A 923 -2.42 15.80 11.52
N ASP A 924 -3.50 16.02 12.27
CA ASP A 924 -3.93 15.23 13.42
C ASP A 924 -5.39 14.82 13.16
N ILE A 925 -5.65 13.55 12.90
CA ILE A 925 -6.97 12.99 12.59
C ILE A 925 -8.03 13.25 13.68
N SER A 926 -7.60 13.67 14.88
CA SER A 926 -8.46 13.98 16.02
C SER A 926 -8.77 15.47 16.20
N ARG A 927 -8.23 16.37 15.38
CA ARG A 927 -8.43 17.81 15.54
C ARG A 927 -9.87 18.24 15.24
N THR A 928 -10.26 19.38 15.80
CA THR A 928 -11.51 20.08 15.45
C THR A 928 -11.37 20.76 14.09
N GLY A 929 -12.46 20.81 13.33
CA GLY A 929 -12.48 21.35 11.97
C GLY A 929 -12.04 20.35 10.90
N TYR A 930 -11.96 19.06 11.23
CA TYR A 930 -11.70 17.99 10.26
C TYR A 930 -12.95 17.14 10.11
N HIS A 931 -13.59 17.21 8.94
CA HIS A 931 -14.88 16.57 8.64
C HIS A 931 -15.94 16.87 9.72
N ASP A 932 -16.04 18.11 10.20
CA ASP A 932 -17.01 18.51 11.22
C ASP A 932 -17.55 19.93 10.97
N THR A 933 -18.55 20.35 11.76
CA THR A 933 -19.19 21.68 11.64
C THR A 933 -18.26 22.88 11.84
N HIS A 934 -17.03 22.67 12.31
CA HIS A 934 -16.07 23.73 12.58
C HIS A 934 -15.05 23.89 11.45
N ASP A 935 -15.20 23.22 10.31
CA ASP A 935 -14.37 23.51 9.13
C ASP A 935 -14.79 24.83 8.46
N THR A 936 -14.53 25.93 9.16
CA THR A 936 -14.99 27.29 8.87
C THR A 936 -13.85 28.29 8.99
N MET A 937 -14.11 29.55 8.62
CA MET A 937 -13.12 30.63 8.67
C MET A 937 -12.52 30.84 10.08
N GLU A 938 -13.25 30.56 11.15
CA GLU A 938 -12.78 30.65 12.54
C GLU A 938 -11.59 29.72 12.84
N ASN A 939 -11.46 28.64 12.07
CA ASN A 939 -10.37 27.69 12.22
C ASN A 939 -9.19 27.95 11.28
N ILE A 940 -9.28 28.94 10.39
CA ILE A 940 -8.18 29.33 9.50
C ILE A 940 -7.20 30.28 10.23
N ASP A 941 -5.92 29.92 10.24
CA ASP A 941 -4.81 30.81 10.60
C ASP A 941 -4.26 31.48 9.33
N LEU A 942 -4.65 32.75 9.11
CA LEU A 942 -4.29 33.50 7.91
C LEU A 942 -2.77 33.62 7.70
N ASP A 943 -2.00 33.88 8.76
CA ASP A 943 -0.56 34.09 8.61
C ASP A 943 0.15 32.78 8.25
N TYR A 944 -0.31 31.67 8.81
CA TYR A 944 0.17 30.33 8.45
C TYR A 944 -0.23 29.94 7.04
N GLY A 945 -1.52 29.99 6.73
CA GLY A 945 -2.06 29.51 5.47
C GLY A 945 -1.55 30.31 4.27
N SER A 946 -1.44 31.63 4.40
CA SER A 946 -0.88 32.48 3.34
C SER A 946 0.64 32.27 3.15
N ALA A 947 1.39 32.02 4.22
CA ALA A 947 2.80 31.64 4.14
C ALA A 947 2.99 30.28 3.48
N PHE A 948 2.17 29.30 3.84
CA PHE A 948 2.21 27.96 3.24
C PHE A 948 1.81 28.01 1.76
N ALA A 949 0.72 28.70 1.41
CA ALA A 949 0.32 28.96 0.03
C ALA A 949 1.44 29.63 -0.79
N SER A 950 2.14 30.62 -0.21
CA SER A 950 3.29 31.26 -0.85
C SER A 950 4.41 30.27 -1.16
N ILE A 951 4.73 29.37 -0.23
CA ILE A 951 5.74 28.32 -0.41
C ILE A 951 5.31 27.33 -1.50
N CYS A 952 4.05 26.92 -1.53
CA CYS A 952 3.52 26.05 -2.59
C CYS A 952 3.67 26.71 -3.97
N ILE A 953 3.24 27.97 -4.08
CA ILE A 953 3.29 28.73 -5.33
C ILE A 953 4.73 28.88 -5.85
N GLU A 954 5.66 29.26 -4.97
CA GLU A 954 7.07 29.44 -5.32
C GLU A 954 7.74 28.10 -5.68
N THR A 955 7.39 27.02 -4.99
CA THR A 955 7.94 25.67 -5.28
C THR A 955 7.68 25.26 -6.72
N VAL A 956 6.44 25.38 -7.17
CA VAL A 956 6.05 25.01 -8.54
C VAL A 956 6.69 25.94 -9.57
N ALA A 957 6.75 27.25 -9.30
CA ALA A 957 7.45 28.20 -10.19
C ALA A 957 8.93 27.81 -10.35
N GLN A 958 9.62 27.53 -9.25
CA GLN A 958 11.03 27.15 -9.26
C GLN A 958 11.23 25.88 -10.09
N VAL A 959 10.45 24.82 -9.85
CA VAL A 959 10.56 23.55 -10.58
C VAL A 959 10.25 23.74 -12.07
N ALA A 960 9.22 24.50 -12.43
CA ALA A 960 8.84 24.78 -13.81
C ALA A 960 9.88 25.66 -14.55
N SER A 961 10.72 26.39 -13.83
CA SER A 961 11.79 27.23 -14.37
C SER A 961 13.16 26.54 -14.43
N ILE A 962 13.33 25.33 -13.89
CA ILE A 962 14.60 24.58 -13.97
C ILE A 962 14.92 24.32 -15.45
N PRO A 963 16.12 24.67 -15.95
CA PRO A 963 16.53 24.33 -17.31
C PRO A 963 16.46 22.83 -17.59
N THR A 964 16.05 22.44 -18.79
CA THR A 964 15.85 21.03 -19.16
C THR A 964 17.08 20.15 -18.90
N GLU A 965 18.30 20.67 -19.11
CA GLU A 965 19.53 19.95 -18.84
C GLU A 965 19.87 19.76 -17.34
N LYS A 966 19.25 20.56 -16.47
CA LYS A 966 19.44 20.52 -15.01
C LYS A 966 18.30 19.82 -14.27
N MET A 967 17.17 19.61 -14.94
CA MET A 967 16.11 18.80 -14.37
C MET A 967 16.65 17.40 -14.14
N TRP A 968 16.36 16.81 -12.98
CA TRP A 968 16.77 15.45 -12.70
C TRP A 968 16.25 14.58 -13.84
N LYS A 969 17.18 13.84 -14.45
CA LYS A 969 16.79 12.89 -15.48
C LYS A 969 16.20 11.69 -14.76
N ARG A 970 15.13 11.16 -15.34
CA ARG A 970 14.80 9.74 -15.17
C ARG A 970 16.01 8.97 -15.67
N GLU A 971 16.95 8.64 -14.78
CA GLU A 971 18.24 8.04 -15.18
C GLU A 971 18.06 6.64 -15.79
N ASN A 972 16.83 6.12 -15.88
CA ASN A 972 16.53 4.76 -16.31
C ASN A 972 15.35 4.62 -17.28
N LYS A 973 15.07 5.63 -18.14
CA LYS A 973 14.22 5.36 -19.31
C LYS A 973 14.92 4.28 -20.16
N ILE A 974 14.28 3.11 -20.25
CA ILE A 974 14.60 2.10 -21.26
C ILE A 974 14.65 2.84 -22.60
N ASN A 975 15.80 2.83 -23.29
CA ASN A 975 15.94 3.45 -24.61
C ASN A 975 14.95 2.78 -25.58
N THR A 976 13.77 3.38 -25.74
CA THR A 976 12.69 2.87 -26.61
C THR A 976 12.97 3.09 -28.10
N GLU A 977 14.01 3.85 -28.48
CA GLU A 977 14.39 4.10 -29.87
C GLU A 977 14.84 2.85 -30.66
N VAL A 978 15.01 1.69 -30.02
CA VAL A 978 15.46 0.46 -30.71
C VAL A 978 14.30 -0.48 -31.09
N LEU A 979 13.09 -0.31 -30.52
CA LEU A 979 11.95 -1.19 -30.82
C LEU A 979 11.26 -0.88 -32.18
N GLU A 980 11.52 0.28 -32.79
CA GLU A 980 10.99 0.60 -34.14
C GLU A 980 11.83 0.02 -35.28
N THR A 981 13.00 -0.56 -35.01
CA THR A 981 13.89 -1.08 -36.07
C THR A 981 13.72 -2.57 -36.41
N ASN A 982 12.76 -3.27 -35.79
CA ASN A 982 12.42 -4.66 -36.12
C ASN A 982 10.90 -4.86 -36.32
N LYS A 983 10.29 -4.04 -37.19
CA LYS A 983 9.02 -4.36 -37.84
C LYS A 983 9.22 -4.51 -39.34
#